data_AF-A0A963WDK8-F1
#
_entry.id   AF-A0A963WDK8-F1
#
_cell.length_a   1.000
_cell.length_b   1.000
_cell.length_c   1.000
_cell.angle_alpha   90.00
_cell.angle_beta   90.00
_cell.angle_gamma   90.00
#
_symmetry.space_group_name_H-M   'P 1'
#
loop_
_entity.id
_entity.type
_entity.pdbx_description
1 polymer ?
#
loop_
_entity_poly.entity_id
_entity_poly.type
_entity_poly.pdbx_seq_one_letter_code
_entity_poly.pdbx_strand_id
1 'polypeptide(L)'
;MKPRPARWQHWTAGLALLLGAATIGANTRPQADSDNLPPQGRALFDRYAEATDGGRASRAPYPLQRLLERIRRDLDPDGRGGGLSTVLIPLGRSLQRHAAEPGQYFRYPRAVIAVTGGPPAAASPATPYLKDRLYLGFHEKAETLEIISYNPTAGRFEFQVADDYRPGGSARLRYANRALCLACHQNAAPIFSRQSWDESSANPRIAAALGAAADDFYRLAWRAGVDIPNAIDQATSRANLLPLATALWQQACGAGAAGRNCRGQLLRLALRQRLAGGVAPSLELPGVQAELVGPLLEQWQKRWPDGIPVGNPELPNRQPFAGLAPDAPTPTGAALEQAADISAAFDPLALRPPLEIWPVAASTISRLVAVLADGFSTADAARLEAALPASTANNAVLALDCHPLRREARVDLSCTGQGTTLSARLTVRGGGLAGGTIDRIAFADGTLLHGLPLIATAGSARTLSIDGDRRDSFGARPMRLDVEADFSHARLGLRDELAALDEAVGRIDKTLLDRPPQREVLLPALLAALGQPVAPVATPASYPPPYSEPPPAPAEARVSEALRPFVRRCGLCHASKERFPPPFMAGDEAAISARLGGCAERIAYRLAMWSVPAAARSKTPMPPAAVLPDARFAESTDLAAMRRHVSDILAARPAPLSPE
;
A
#
# COMPACT_ATOMS: atom_id res chain seq x y z
N MET A 1 51.64 -35.79 -40.32
CA MET A 1 50.72 -36.89 -40.68
C MET A 1 49.86 -37.22 -39.47
N LYS A 2 48.56 -37.34 -39.70
CA LYS A 2 47.43 -37.32 -38.74
C LYS A 2 47.60 -38.17 -37.46
N PRO A 3 47.25 -37.62 -36.29
CA PRO A 3 46.54 -38.36 -35.26
C PRO A 3 45.03 -38.03 -35.32
N ARG A 4 44.23 -39.06 -35.10
CA ARG A 4 42.75 -39.06 -35.09
C ARG A 4 42.24 -38.23 -33.90
N PRO A 5 41.11 -37.50 -34.00
CA PRO A 5 40.54 -36.80 -32.87
C PRO A 5 39.79 -37.78 -31.95
N ALA A 6 40.00 -37.58 -30.65
CA ALA A 6 39.24 -38.20 -29.58
C ALA A 6 37.77 -37.76 -29.61
N ARG A 7 36.88 -38.68 -29.26
CA ARG A 7 35.45 -38.44 -29.02
C ARG A 7 35.28 -37.39 -27.91
N TRP A 8 34.76 -36.22 -28.27
CA TRP A 8 34.17 -35.27 -27.33
C TRP A 8 32.66 -35.39 -27.46
N GLN A 9 32.02 -35.94 -26.43
CA GLN A 9 30.58 -35.85 -26.23
C GLN A 9 30.25 -34.40 -25.88
N HIS A 10 29.75 -33.65 -26.85
CA HIS A 10 29.21 -32.32 -26.65
C HIS A 10 27.93 -32.42 -25.80
N TRP A 11 27.99 -31.81 -24.62
CA TRP A 11 26.82 -31.37 -23.88
C TRP A 11 26.09 -30.34 -24.75
N THR A 12 24.88 -30.68 -25.20
CA THR A 12 23.95 -29.74 -25.84
C THR A 12 23.38 -28.81 -24.78
N ALA A 13 24.17 -27.83 -24.35
CA ALA A 13 23.67 -26.60 -23.76
C ALA A 13 23.31 -25.65 -24.90
N GLY A 14 22.01 -25.49 -25.18
CA GLY A 14 21.55 -24.47 -26.13
C GLY A 14 20.32 -24.87 -26.92
N LEU A 15 19.16 -25.01 -26.25
CA LEU A 15 17.85 -24.70 -26.83
C LEU A 15 16.75 -24.73 -25.75
N ALA A 16 16.77 -23.79 -24.80
CA ALA A 16 15.68 -23.65 -23.82
C ALA A 16 15.49 -22.18 -23.39
N LEU A 17 15.42 -21.26 -24.35
CA LEU A 17 15.29 -19.82 -24.05
C LEU A 17 14.20 -19.09 -24.86
N LEU A 18 13.24 -19.79 -25.48
CA LEU A 18 12.20 -19.13 -26.28
C LEU A 18 10.75 -19.61 -26.08
N LEU A 19 10.42 -20.32 -24.99
CA LEU A 19 9.03 -20.69 -24.67
C LEU A 19 8.65 -20.41 -23.21
N GLY A 20 9.16 -19.30 -22.67
CA GLY A 20 8.80 -18.76 -21.34
C GLY A 20 7.77 -17.62 -21.42
N ALA A 21 6.73 -17.74 -22.26
CA ALA A 21 5.58 -16.84 -22.17
C ALA A 21 4.68 -17.32 -21.02
N ALA A 22 5.13 -17.02 -19.80
CA ALA A 22 4.36 -16.78 -18.59
C ALA A 22 2.88 -17.22 -18.62
N THR A 23 2.62 -18.49 -18.29
CA THR A 23 1.39 -18.85 -17.58
C THR A 23 1.54 -18.37 -16.13
N ILE A 24 1.46 -17.06 -15.92
CA ILE A 24 1.20 -16.51 -14.58
C ILE A 24 -0.20 -17.03 -14.21
N GLY A 25 -0.23 -17.90 -13.21
CA GLY A 25 -1.40 -18.69 -12.85
C GLY A 25 -2.67 -17.86 -12.73
N ALA A 26 -3.75 -18.40 -13.29
CA ALA A 26 -5.12 -17.88 -13.25
C ALA A 26 -5.73 -17.76 -11.84
N ASN A 27 -4.93 -17.86 -10.76
CA ASN A 27 -5.41 -18.01 -9.38
C ASN A 27 -5.30 -16.76 -8.48
N THR A 28 -4.97 -15.58 -9.01
CA THR A 28 -4.86 -14.36 -8.17
C THR A 28 -5.40 -13.08 -8.80
N ARG A 29 -6.26 -13.17 -9.84
CA ARG A 29 -6.96 -11.95 -10.29
C ARG A 29 -8.04 -11.59 -9.27
N PRO A 30 -8.07 -10.36 -8.73
CA PRO A 30 -9.15 -9.92 -7.87
C PRO A 30 -10.47 -10.04 -8.63
N GLN A 31 -11.41 -10.82 -8.10
CA GLN A 31 -12.71 -10.98 -8.72
C GLN A 31 -13.53 -9.69 -8.51
N ALA A 32 -14.23 -9.26 -9.55
CA ALA A 32 -15.24 -8.21 -9.41
C ALA A 32 -16.46 -8.79 -8.67
N ASP A 33 -16.94 -8.10 -7.65
CA ASP A 33 -18.17 -8.47 -6.96
C ASP A 33 -19.37 -8.14 -7.85
N SER A 34 -20.40 -9.00 -7.87
CA SER A 34 -21.51 -8.86 -8.82
C SER A 34 -22.39 -7.63 -8.58
N ASP A 35 -22.39 -7.06 -7.38
CA ASP A 35 -23.17 -5.88 -6.99
C ASP A 35 -22.31 -4.64 -6.69
N ASN A 36 -20.99 -4.72 -6.87
CA ASN A 36 -20.01 -3.69 -6.50
C ASN A 36 -19.96 -3.33 -5.01
N LEU A 37 -20.63 -4.07 -4.13
CA LEU A 37 -20.62 -3.83 -2.69
C LEU A 37 -19.50 -4.62 -2.00
N PRO A 38 -19.01 -4.16 -0.84
CA PRO A 38 -18.10 -4.95 -0.04
C PRO A 38 -18.80 -6.24 0.43
N PRO A 39 -18.17 -7.42 0.33
CA PRO A 39 -18.78 -8.69 0.76
C PRO A 39 -18.97 -8.74 2.27
N GLN A 40 -18.15 -7.99 3.02
CA GLN A 40 -18.20 -7.87 4.47
C GLN A 40 -17.70 -6.50 4.91
N GLY A 41 -18.27 -5.97 5.98
CA GLY A 41 -17.87 -4.69 6.55
C GLY A 41 -17.99 -3.52 5.58
N ARG A 42 -17.13 -2.52 5.74
CA ARG A 42 -17.26 -1.19 5.14
C ARG A 42 -15.89 -0.55 4.93
N ALA A 43 -15.83 0.41 4.02
CA ALA A 43 -14.64 1.20 3.81
C ALA A 43 -14.42 2.15 5.01
N LEU A 44 -13.17 2.38 5.42
CA LEU A 44 -12.85 3.37 6.47
C LEU A 44 -13.42 4.77 6.16
N PHE A 45 -13.51 5.15 4.88
CA PHE A 45 -14.07 6.44 4.48
C PHE A 45 -15.53 6.62 4.89
N ASP A 46 -16.32 5.55 5.02
CA ASP A 46 -17.74 5.64 5.43
C ASP A 46 -17.90 6.35 6.80
N ARG A 47 -16.87 6.33 7.64
CA ARG A 47 -16.83 7.04 8.94
C ARG A 47 -16.79 8.56 8.81
N TYR A 48 -16.34 9.06 7.67
CA TYR A 48 -16.20 10.49 7.36
C TYR A 48 -17.35 11.03 6.51
N ALA A 49 -18.25 10.15 6.06
CA ALA A 49 -19.48 10.53 5.40
C ALA A 49 -20.50 11.16 6.37
N GLU A 50 -21.46 11.89 5.83
CA GLU A 50 -22.62 12.41 6.54
C GLU A 50 -23.85 11.58 6.14
N ALA A 51 -24.63 11.15 7.14
CA ALA A 51 -25.92 10.51 6.89
C ALA A 51 -26.94 11.55 6.38
N THR A 52 -27.79 11.12 5.45
CA THR A 52 -28.84 11.92 4.81
C THR A 52 -30.15 11.11 4.76
N ASP A 53 -31.26 11.77 4.42
CA ASP A 53 -32.57 11.14 4.22
C ASP A 53 -33.03 10.26 5.40
N GLY A 54 -32.90 10.78 6.62
CA GLY A 54 -33.24 10.04 7.83
C GLY A 54 -32.35 8.80 8.08
N GLY A 55 -31.12 8.80 7.56
CA GLY A 55 -30.17 7.69 7.70
C GLY A 55 -30.18 6.68 6.55
N ARG A 56 -30.87 6.99 5.44
CA ARG A 56 -31.01 6.08 4.28
C ARG A 56 -29.89 6.20 3.26
N ALA A 57 -29.21 7.34 3.19
CA ALA A 57 -28.14 7.58 2.24
C ALA A 57 -26.95 8.31 2.88
N SER A 58 -25.80 8.26 2.22
CA SER A 58 -24.57 8.93 2.65
C SER A 58 -24.15 9.99 1.64
N ARG A 59 -23.60 11.11 2.13
CA ARG A 59 -22.92 12.12 1.31
C ARG A 59 -21.51 12.41 1.82
N ALA A 60 -20.61 12.79 0.93
CA ALA A 60 -19.32 13.31 1.33
C ALA A 60 -19.47 14.77 1.81
N PRO A 61 -18.83 15.19 2.92
CA PRO A 61 -18.78 16.58 3.32
C PRO A 61 -18.26 17.47 2.19
N TYR A 62 -18.95 18.59 1.95
CA TYR A 62 -18.57 19.63 1.00
C TYR A 62 -18.44 20.97 1.75
N PRO A 63 -17.51 21.86 1.37
CA PRO A 63 -16.48 21.69 0.34
C PRO A 63 -15.33 20.78 0.80
N LEU A 64 -14.37 20.49 -0.09
CA LEU A 64 -13.24 19.56 0.17
C LEU A 64 -12.53 19.84 1.50
N GLN A 65 -12.39 21.12 1.86
CA GLN A 65 -11.72 21.55 3.09
C GLN A 65 -12.41 20.99 4.33
N ARG A 66 -13.75 21.00 4.37
CA ARG A 66 -14.55 20.46 5.49
C ARG A 66 -14.31 18.96 5.65
N LEU A 67 -14.20 18.23 4.54
CA LEU A 67 -13.86 16.80 4.56
C LEU A 67 -12.44 16.59 5.11
N LEU A 68 -11.45 17.32 4.61
CA LEU A 68 -10.07 17.20 5.06
C LEU A 68 -9.91 17.58 6.55
N GLU A 69 -10.60 18.62 7.02
CA GLU A 69 -10.64 19.00 8.44
C GLU A 69 -11.23 17.89 9.31
N ARG A 70 -12.27 17.18 8.83
CA ARG A 70 -12.84 16.03 9.54
C ARG A 70 -11.84 14.87 9.64
N ILE A 71 -11.12 14.58 8.55
CA ILE A 71 -10.08 13.54 8.51
C ILE A 71 -8.92 13.91 9.44
N ARG A 72 -8.46 15.18 9.42
CA ARG A 72 -7.32 15.66 10.23
C ARG A 72 -7.51 15.51 11.73
N ARG A 73 -8.74 15.44 12.24
CA ARG A 73 -8.98 15.22 13.68
C ARG A 73 -8.42 13.88 14.17
N ASP A 74 -8.29 12.90 13.27
CA ASP A 74 -7.77 11.58 13.58
C ASP A 74 -6.28 11.45 13.22
N LEU A 75 -5.62 12.55 12.82
CA LEU A 75 -4.21 12.57 12.37
C LEU A 75 -3.36 13.45 13.27
N ASP A 76 -2.11 13.05 13.46
CA ASP A 76 -1.12 13.82 14.20
C ASP A 76 -0.87 15.18 13.53
N PRO A 77 -1.21 16.31 14.20
CA PRO A 77 -1.06 17.64 13.63
C PRO A 77 0.40 18.03 13.42
N ASP A 78 1.32 17.47 14.20
CA ASP A 78 2.77 17.73 14.10
C ASP A 78 3.43 16.91 12.99
N GLY A 79 2.70 15.94 12.43
CA GLY A 79 3.11 15.19 11.25
C GLY A 79 3.26 16.10 10.02
N ARG A 80 4.16 15.74 9.10
CA ARG A 80 4.34 16.46 7.83
C ARG A 80 2.99 16.67 7.13
N GLY A 81 2.67 17.92 6.78
CA GLY A 81 1.40 18.29 6.12
C GLY A 81 0.14 18.09 6.98
N GLY A 82 0.29 17.98 8.31
CA GLY A 82 -0.80 17.57 9.21
C GLY A 82 -1.29 16.15 8.92
N GLY A 83 -0.36 15.27 8.50
CA GLY A 83 -0.63 13.88 8.14
C GLY A 83 -1.24 13.66 6.75
N LEU A 84 -1.47 14.71 5.97
CA LEU A 84 -1.98 14.65 4.61
C LEU A 84 -0.90 15.06 3.60
N SER A 85 -0.60 14.18 2.65
CA SER A 85 0.27 14.48 1.51
C SER A 85 -0.59 14.85 0.31
N THR A 86 -0.37 16.05 -0.25
CA THR A 86 -1.23 16.61 -1.31
C THR A 86 -0.40 17.05 -2.52
N VAL A 87 -0.85 16.68 -3.71
CA VAL A 87 -0.29 17.16 -4.98
C VAL A 87 -1.41 17.60 -5.94
N LEU A 88 -1.10 18.57 -6.79
CA LEU A 88 -1.96 18.94 -7.93
C LEU A 88 -1.40 18.36 -9.22
N ILE A 89 -2.26 17.85 -10.08
CA ILE A 89 -1.90 17.16 -11.33
C ILE A 89 -2.75 17.74 -12.47
N PRO A 90 -2.24 18.73 -13.23
CA PRO A 90 -2.98 19.34 -14.34
C PRO A 90 -3.06 18.42 -15.57
N LEU A 91 -1.97 17.71 -15.89
CA LEU A 91 -1.85 16.86 -17.08
C LEU A 91 -1.82 15.38 -16.68
N GLY A 92 -2.83 14.96 -15.90
CA GLY A 92 -2.86 13.67 -15.24
C GLY A 92 -3.37 12.50 -16.07
N ARG A 93 -3.25 11.29 -15.51
CA ARG A 93 -3.62 10.01 -16.14
C ARG A 93 -4.93 9.40 -15.65
N SER A 94 -5.67 10.14 -14.82
CA SER A 94 -6.90 9.66 -14.20
C SER A 94 -8.05 9.44 -15.21
N LEU A 95 -9.13 8.81 -14.75
CA LEU A 95 -10.38 8.71 -15.53
C LEU A 95 -10.91 10.09 -15.92
N GLN A 96 -10.81 11.05 -15.01
CA GLN A 96 -11.32 12.42 -15.18
C GLN A 96 -10.38 13.37 -15.92
N ARG A 97 -9.29 12.88 -16.54
CA ARG A 97 -8.26 13.73 -17.18
C ARG A 97 -8.77 14.64 -18.31
N HIS A 98 -9.93 14.33 -18.89
CA HIS A 98 -10.56 15.11 -19.95
C HIS A 98 -11.76 15.93 -19.44
N ALA A 99 -11.94 16.05 -18.12
CA ALA A 99 -13.04 16.82 -17.55
C ALA A 99 -12.83 18.34 -17.68
N ALA A 100 -11.58 18.81 -17.66
CA ALA A 100 -11.26 20.17 -18.05
C ALA A 100 -11.09 20.28 -19.57
N GLU A 101 -11.65 21.35 -20.16
CA GLU A 101 -11.45 21.67 -21.58
C GLU A 101 -9.96 21.89 -21.90
N PRO A 102 -9.53 21.59 -23.14
CA PRO A 102 -8.19 21.94 -23.60
C PRO A 102 -7.84 23.40 -23.29
N GLY A 103 -6.64 23.63 -22.74
CA GLY A 103 -6.19 24.95 -22.29
C GLY A 103 -6.60 25.31 -20.85
N GLN A 104 -7.48 24.56 -20.19
CA GLN A 104 -7.90 24.84 -18.81
C GLN A 104 -7.25 23.90 -17.76
N TYR A 105 -6.36 22.99 -18.17
CA TYR A 105 -5.73 21.99 -17.29
C TYR A 105 -5.07 22.58 -16.04
N PHE A 106 -4.38 23.72 -16.18
CA PHE A 106 -3.72 24.39 -15.05
C PHE A 106 -4.66 25.22 -14.19
N ARG A 107 -5.83 25.61 -14.71
CA ARG A 107 -6.86 26.32 -13.95
C ARG A 107 -7.71 25.36 -13.10
N TYR A 108 -7.90 24.15 -13.58
CA TYR A 108 -8.69 23.12 -12.89
C TYR A 108 -7.88 21.82 -12.75
N PRO A 109 -6.73 21.85 -12.05
CA PRO A 109 -5.94 20.64 -11.85
C PRO A 109 -6.69 19.65 -10.96
N ARG A 110 -6.40 18.37 -11.16
CA ARG A 110 -6.83 17.32 -10.22
C ARG A 110 -6.02 17.44 -8.94
N ALA A 111 -6.68 17.41 -7.79
CA ALA A 111 -6.03 17.23 -6.50
C ALA A 111 -5.96 15.74 -6.15
N VAL A 112 -4.79 15.28 -5.71
CA VAL A 112 -4.60 13.95 -5.12
C VAL A 112 -4.11 14.14 -3.69
N ILE A 113 -4.81 13.50 -2.75
CA ILE A 113 -4.50 13.54 -1.32
C ILE A 113 -4.35 12.11 -0.81
N ALA A 114 -3.27 11.81 -0.09
CA ALA A 114 -3.08 10.55 0.61
C ALA A 114 -2.88 10.78 2.11
N VAL A 115 -3.43 9.89 2.93
CA VAL A 115 -3.17 9.90 4.37
C VAL A 115 -1.85 9.19 4.66
N THR A 116 -0.82 9.96 4.98
CA THR A 116 0.54 9.47 5.25
C THR A 116 0.94 9.58 6.72
N GLY A 117 0.21 10.39 7.50
CA GLY A 117 0.39 10.55 8.94
C GLY A 117 -0.33 9.48 9.76
N GLY A 118 0.22 9.21 10.95
CA GLY A 118 -0.43 8.37 11.95
C GLY A 118 -1.41 9.17 12.83
N PRO A 119 -2.09 8.51 13.78
CA PRO A 119 -2.97 9.17 14.73
C PRO A 119 -2.16 9.98 15.78
N PRO A 120 -2.76 11.01 16.40
CA PRO A 120 -2.13 11.75 17.49
C PRO A 120 -1.73 10.84 18.66
N ALA A 121 -0.69 11.24 19.40
CA ALA A 121 -0.23 10.52 20.60
C ALA A 121 -1.31 10.36 21.68
N ALA A 122 -2.31 11.25 21.73
CA ALA A 122 -3.45 11.20 22.65
C ALA A 122 -4.68 10.45 22.11
N ALA A 123 -4.66 10.01 20.84
CA ALA A 123 -5.83 9.42 20.20
C ALA A 123 -6.26 8.11 20.86
N SER A 124 -7.57 7.95 21.12
CA SER A 124 -8.13 6.72 21.67
C SER A 124 -7.67 5.50 20.87
N PRO A 125 -7.41 4.33 21.52
CA PRO A 125 -7.18 3.05 20.84
C PRO A 125 -8.28 2.68 19.83
N ALA A 126 -9.48 3.25 20.02
CA ALA A 126 -10.64 3.13 19.14
C ALA A 126 -10.55 3.92 17.81
N THR A 127 -9.66 4.91 17.74
CA THR A 127 -9.56 5.84 16.60
C THR A 127 -9.24 5.06 15.32
N PRO A 128 -9.84 5.36 14.16
CA PRO A 128 -9.47 4.70 12.91
C PRO A 128 -7.99 4.90 12.58
N TYR A 129 -7.31 3.85 12.10
CA TYR A 129 -5.94 4.01 11.61
C TYR A 129 -5.95 4.21 10.10
N LEU A 130 -5.75 5.46 9.66
CA LEU A 130 -5.93 5.86 8.26
C LEU A 130 -4.63 5.85 7.44
N LYS A 131 -3.46 5.83 8.10
CA LYS A 131 -2.17 5.83 7.43
C LYS A 131 -2.09 4.71 6.39
N ASP A 132 -1.71 5.09 5.17
CA ASP A 132 -1.58 4.22 3.99
C ASP A 132 -2.90 3.56 3.54
N ARG A 133 -4.04 3.94 4.12
CA ARG A 133 -5.33 3.27 3.95
C ARG A 133 -6.43 4.14 3.34
N LEU A 134 -6.18 5.44 3.16
CA LEU A 134 -7.14 6.38 2.59
C LEU A 134 -6.48 7.32 1.58
N TYR A 135 -7.05 7.37 0.37
CA TYR A 135 -6.61 8.18 -0.75
C TYR A 135 -7.82 8.85 -1.40
N LEU A 136 -7.66 10.12 -1.79
CA LEU A 136 -8.70 10.96 -2.38
C LEU A 136 -8.19 11.54 -3.70
N GLY A 137 -9.07 11.59 -4.69
CA GLY A 137 -8.87 12.30 -5.95
C GLY A 137 -10.03 13.25 -6.21
N PHE A 138 -9.79 14.54 -6.21
CA PHE A 138 -10.82 15.55 -6.47
C PHE A 138 -10.56 16.26 -7.80
N HIS A 139 -11.59 16.43 -8.61
CA HIS A 139 -11.52 17.20 -9.84
C HIS A 139 -12.75 18.11 -9.98
N GLU A 140 -12.55 19.43 -9.95
CA GLU A 140 -13.63 20.42 -9.93
C GLU A 140 -14.57 20.29 -11.13
N LYS A 141 -14.04 20.27 -12.36
CA LYS A 141 -14.88 20.15 -13.58
C LYS A 141 -15.54 18.79 -13.79
N ALA A 142 -15.03 17.76 -13.12
CA ALA A 142 -15.72 16.48 -13.08
C ALA A 142 -16.82 16.48 -12.03
N GLU A 143 -16.85 17.47 -11.12
CA GLU A 143 -17.79 17.53 -9.98
C GLU A 143 -17.77 16.23 -9.18
N THR A 144 -16.58 15.63 -9.05
CA THR A 144 -16.40 14.26 -8.56
C THR A 144 -15.28 14.20 -7.53
N LEU A 145 -15.54 13.47 -6.44
CA LEU A 145 -14.53 13.00 -5.50
C LEU A 145 -14.41 11.48 -5.64
N GLU A 146 -13.24 10.98 -6.04
CA GLU A 146 -12.88 9.56 -6.07
C GLU A 146 -12.16 9.18 -4.77
N ILE A 147 -12.50 8.03 -4.20
CA ILE A 147 -11.97 7.57 -2.92
C ILE A 147 -11.48 6.13 -3.07
N ILE A 148 -10.26 5.88 -2.60
CA ILE A 148 -9.73 4.53 -2.38
C ILE A 148 -9.51 4.37 -0.89
N SER A 149 -10.24 3.45 -0.28
CA SER A 149 -10.25 3.28 1.17
C SER A 149 -10.19 1.81 1.56
N TYR A 150 -9.35 1.49 2.54
CA TYR A 150 -9.25 0.14 3.06
C TYR A 150 -10.53 -0.25 3.82
N ASN A 151 -10.96 -1.50 3.68
CA ASN A 151 -12.01 -2.13 4.46
C ASN A 151 -11.35 -3.18 5.38
N PRO A 152 -11.20 -2.91 6.69
CA PRO A 152 -10.48 -3.79 7.60
C PRO A 152 -11.18 -5.13 7.84
N THR A 153 -12.49 -5.22 7.59
CA THR A 153 -13.24 -6.47 7.74
C THR A 153 -13.08 -7.38 6.55
N ALA A 154 -13.17 -6.83 5.33
CA ALA A 154 -12.89 -7.59 4.11
C ALA A 154 -11.38 -7.76 3.83
N GLY A 155 -10.54 -6.97 4.49
CA GLY A 155 -9.09 -6.96 4.34
C GLY A 155 -8.59 -6.57 2.94
N ARG A 156 -9.32 -5.67 2.26
CA ARG A 156 -9.03 -5.20 0.90
C ARG A 156 -9.38 -3.72 0.74
N PHE A 157 -8.91 -3.09 -0.33
CA PHE A 157 -9.36 -1.74 -0.70
C PHE A 157 -10.68 -1.77 -1.44
N GLU A 158 -11.52 -0.78 -1.12
CA GLU A 158 -12.75 -0.46 -1.79
C GLU A 158 -12.60 0.86 -2.55
N PHE A 159 -13.38 0.98 -3.62
CA PHE A 159 -13.43 2.15 -4.48
C PHE A 159 -14.79 2.80 -4.33
N GLN A 160 -14.80 4.10 -4.01
CA GLN A 160 -16.02 4.87 -3.83
C GLN A 160 -15.93 6.16 -4.64
N VAL A 161 -17.09 6.72 -4.98
CA VAL A 161 -17.23 8.00 -5.68
C VAL A 161 -18.29 8.83 -4.98
N ALA A 162 -18.01 10.12 -4.80
CA ALA A 162 -19.04 11.11 -4.50
C ALA A 162 -19.34 11.92 -5.77
N ASP A 163 -20.55 11.75 -6.31
CA ASP A 163 -21.04 12.49 -7.48
C ASP A 163 -21.64 13.84 -7.07
N ASP A 164 -21.76 14.77 -8.02
CA ASP A 164 -22.35 16.11 -7.80
C ASP A 164 -21.64 16.83 -6.63
N TYR A 165 -20.32 16.68 -6.58
CA TYR A 165 -19.41 17.24 -5.59
C TYR A 165 -18.98 18.66 -6.01
N ARG A 166 -19.91 19.61 -5.91
CA ARG A 166 -19.73 21.01 -6.35
C ARG A 166 -20.55 21.99 -5.49
N PRO A 167 -20.36 23.32 -5.63
CA PRO A 167 -21.20 24.29 -4.93
C PRO A 167 -22.69 24.07 -5.22
N GLY A 168 -23.50 23.98 -4.16
CA GLY A 168 -24.94 23.71 -4.26
C GLY A 168 -25.32 22.28 -4.67
N GLY A 169 -24.35 21.38 -4.84
CA GLY A 169 -24.58 19.96 -5.15
C GLY A 169 -24.87 19.11 -3.91
N SER A 170 -25.19 17.84 -4.17
CA SER A 170 -25.62 16.85 -3.18
C SER A 170 -24.51 15.91 -2.66
N ALA A 171 -23.34 15.86 -3.35
CA ALA A 171 -22.16 15.07 -2.95
C ALA A 171 -22.48 13.60 -2.60
N ARG A 172 -23.34 12.94 -3.38
CA ARG A 172 -23.88 11.60 -3.07
C ARG A 172 -22.79 10.55 -3.12
N LEU A 173 -22.57 9.85 -2.01
CA LEU A 173 -21.52 8.84 -1.87
C LEU A 173 -22.06 7.46 -2.26
N ARG A 174 -21.30 6.74 -3.11
CA ARG A 174 -21.58 5.36 -3.51
C ARG A 174 -20.29 4.55 -3.68
N TYR A 175 -20.42 3.24 -3.62
CA TYR A 175 -19.39 2.32 -4.10
C TYR A 175 -19.34 2.35 -5.63
N ALA A 176 -18.13 2.45 -6.16
CA ALA A 176 -17.86 2.53 -7.59
C ALA A 176 -18.00 1.16 -8.26
N ASN A 177 -18.15 1.14 -9.58
CA ASN A 177 -18.06 -0.10 -10.35
C ASN A 177 -16.65 -0.70 -10.15
N ARG A 178 -16.56 -1.80 -9.39
CA ARG A 178 -15.28 -2.38 -8.97
C ARG A 178 -14.49 -2.86 -10.18
N ALA A 179 -15.14 -3.45 -11.16
CA ALA A 179 -14.48 -3.93 -12.36
C ALA A 179 -13.86 -2.80 -13.20
N LEU A 180 -14.55 -1.65 -13.29
CA LEU A 180 -13.99 -0.45 -13.91
C LEU A 180 -12.71 -0.01 -13.18
N CYS A 181 -12.74 0.04 -11.85
CA CYS A 181 -11.57 0.44 -11.05
C CYS A 181 -10.40 -0.54 -11.22
N LEU A 182 -10.67 -1.85 -11.23
CA LEU A 182 -9.65 -2.90 -11.35
C LEU A 182 -8.95 -2.93 -12.72
N ALA A 183 -9.53 -2.33 -13.77
CA ALA A 183 -8.85 -2.18 -15.06
C ALA A 183 -7.56 -1.36 -14.94
N CYS A 184 -7.59 -0.30 -14.12
CA CYS A 184 -6.41 0.50 -13.79
C CYS A 184 -5.72 -0.05 -12.54
N HIS A 185 -6.46 -0.30 -11.46
CA HIS A 185 -5.96 -0.80 -10.18
C HIS A 185 -5.86 -2.33 -10.18
N GLN A 186 -4.99 -2.86 -11.04
CA GLN A 186 -4.80 -4.30 -11.29
C GLN A 186 -4.43 -5.10 -10.02
N ASN A 187 -3.84 -4.41 -9.05
CA ASN A 187 -3.47 -4.83 -7.71
C ASN A 187 -4.61 -4.78 -6.68
N ALA A 188 -5.82 -4.32 -7.06
CA ALA A 188 -6.95 -4.05 -6.16
C ALA A 188 -6.59 -3.14 -4.97
N ALA A 189 -5.69 -2.19 -5.20
CA ALA A 189 -5.15 -1.27 -4.22
C ALA A 189 -4.74 0.06 -4.91
N PRO A 190 -4.38 1.12 -4.17
CA PRO A 190 -3.90 2.37 -4.76
C PRO A 190 -2.71 2.15 -5.73
N ILE A 191 -2.63 2.98 -6.77
CA ILE A 191 -1.53 3.01 -7.76
C ILE A 191 -1.19 4.48 -8.04
N PHE A 192 0.11 4.80 -8.15
CA PHE A 192 0.57 6.14 -8.48
C PHE A 192 1.90 6.09 -9.23
N SER A 193 2.36 7.25 -9.67
CA SER A 193 3.67 7.35 -10.31
C SER A 193 4.78 7.10 -9.31
N ARG A 194 5.77 6.31 -9.71
CA ARG A 194 7.07 6.28 -9.04
C ARG A 194 7.69 7.68 -8.94
N GLN A 195 8.58 7.86 -7.97
CA GLN A 195 9.44 9.04 -7.88
C GLN A 195 10.13 9.38 -9.24
N SER A 196 10.22 10.65 -9.64
CA SER A 196 9.88 11.93 -8.97
C SER A 196 8.43 12.40 -9.08
N TRP A 197 7.62 11.75 -9.92
CA TRP A 197 6.26 12.15 -10.27
C TRP A 197 6.16 13.55 -10.91
N ASP A 198 6.78 13.70 -12.08
CA ASP A 198 6.98 14.97 -12.79
C ASP A 198 5.71 15.58 -13.42
N GLU A 199 4.56 14.90 -13.32
CA GLU A 199 3.24 15.41 -13.70
C GLU A 199 2.57 16.23 -12.59
N SER A 200 3.17 16.26 -11.41
CA SER A 200 2.60 16.88 -10.22
C SER A 200 3.13 18.29 -9.94
N SER A 201 2.51 18.99 -8.99
CA SER A 201 2.97 20.27 -8.47
C SER A 201 4.34 20.24 -7.79
N ALA A 202 4.96 19.07 -7.61
CA ALA A 202 6.35 18.97 -7.17
C ALA A 202 7.36 19.30 -8.28
N ASN A 203 6.93 19.25 -9.56
CA ASN A 203 7.75 19.70 -10.68
C ASN A 203 7.76 21.24 -10.72
N PRO A 204 8.92 21.92 -10.67
CA PRO A 204 9.01 23.37 -10.66
C PRO A 204 8.28 24.06 -11.82
N ARG A 205 8.33 23.49 -13.02
CA ARG A 205 7.63 24.03 -14.20
C ARG A 205 6.12 23.95 -14.03
N ILE A 206 5.62 22.82 -13.53
CA ILE A 206 4.19 22.65 -13.26
C ILE A 206 3.75 23.59 -12.15
N ALA A 207 4.53 23.72 -11.08
CA ALA A 207 4.24 24.63 -9.98
C ALA A 207 4.18 26.11 -10.42
N ALA A 208 5.09 26.52 -11.31
CA ALA A 208 5.09 27.86 -11.90
C ALA A 208 3.84 28.09 -12.76
N ALA A 209 3.49 27.15 -13.63
CA ALA A 209 2.31 27.23 -14.49
C ALA A 209 1.00 27.24 -13.67
N LEU A 210 0.91 26.43 -12.59
CA LEU A 210 -0.21 26.47 -11.65
C LEU A 210 -0.30 27.83 -10.94
N GLY A 211 0.83 28.36 -10.47
CA GLY A 211 0.89 29.67 -9.81
C GLY A 211 0.53 30.85 -10.71
N ALA A 212 0.72 30.71 -12.03
CA ALA A 212 0.26 31.70 -13.00
C ALA A 212 -1.24 31.58 -13.31
N ALA A 213 -1.85 30.42 -13.07
CA ALA A 213 -3.25 30.15 -13.39
C ALA A 213 -4.23 30.53 -12.25
N ALA A 214 -3.83 30.35 -10.99
CA ALA A 214 -4.60 30.75 -9.81
C ALA A 214 -3.71 30.86 -8.55
N ASP A 215 -4.13 31.72 -7.62
CA ASP A 215 -3.45 31.92 -6.32
C ASP A 215 -3.79 30.84 -5.30
N ASP A 216 -5.01 30.28 -5.36
CA ASP A 216 -5.50 29.26 -4.45
C ASP A 216 -6.13 28.09 -5.22
N PHE A 217 -5.85 26.87 -4.75
CA PHE A 217 -6.47 25.65 -5.23
C PHE A 217 -7.09 24.92 -4.05
N TYR A 218 -8.38 25.15 -3.85
CA TYR A 218 -9.18 24.50 -2.83
C TYR A 218 -8.55 24.62 -1.42
N ARG A 219 -7.87 25.73 -1.09
CA ARG A 219 -7.16 25.92 0.18
C ARG A 219 -6.21 24.78 0.54
N LEU A 220 -5.65 24.12 -0.46
CA LEU A 220 -4.68 23.04 -0.27
C LEU A 220 -3.28 23.59 -0.16
N ALA A 221 -2.48 23.01 0.74
CA ALA A 221 -1.04 23.20 0.74
C ALA A 221 -0.43 22.37 -0.40
N TRP A 222 -0.40 22.95 -1.61
CA TRP A 222 0.00 22.24 -2.84
C TRP A 222 1.42 22.55 -3.31
N ARG A 223 2.01 23.64 -2.81
CA ARG A 223 3.41 24.01 -3.07
C ARG A 223 4.31 23.19 -2.16
N ALA A 224 4.91 22.14 -2.69
CA ALA A 224 5.82 21.29 -1.97
C ALA A 224 6.88 20.69 -2.90
N GLY A 225 7.97 20.17 -2.30
CA GLY A 225 9.03 19.51 -3.04
C GLY A 225 8.69 18.06 -3.38
N VAL A 226 9.69 17.35 -3.93
CA VAL A 226 9.60 15.93 -4.31
C VAL A 226 9.38 14.98 -3.11
N ASP A 227 9.50 15.49 -1.88
CA ASP A 227 9.29 14.72 -0.66
C ASP A 227 7.82 14.32 -0.45
N ILE A 228 6.87 15.14 -0.91
CA ILE A 228 5.43 14.85 -0.84
C ILE A 228 4.99 13.75 -1.80
N PRO A 229 5.26 13.81 -3.13
CA PRO A 229 4.94 12.68 -4.00
C PRO A 229 5.69 11.41 -3.59
N ASN A 230 6.92 11.50 -3.08
CA ASN A 230 7.63 10.35 -2.52
C ASN A 230 6.92 9.76 -1.28
N ALA A 231 6.32 10.59 -0.42
CA ALA A 231 5.52 10.10 0.70
C ALA A 231 4.26 9.35 0.24
N ILE A 232 3.61 9.83 -0.84
CA ILE A 232 2.47 9.14 -1.47
C ILE A 232 2.91 7.82 -2.08
N ASP A 233 4.03 7.81 -2.81
CA ASP A 233 4.63 6.61 -3.42
C ASP A 233 4.88 5.53 -2.35
N GLN A 234 5.63 5.87 -1.31
CA GLN A 234 5.90 4.95 -0.19
C GLN A 234 4.64 4.46 0.54
N ALA A 235 3.65 5.33 0.72
CA ALA A 235 2.36 4.94 1.29
C ALA A 235 1.64 3.93 0.41
N THR A 236 1.71 4.11 -0.91
CA THR A 236 1.11 3.24 -1.90
C THR A 236 1.79 1.87 -1.95
N SER A 237 3.13 1.82 -1.83
CA SER A 237 3.86 0.57 -1.71
C SER A 237 3.44 -0.21 -0.46
N ARG A 238 3.34 0.45 0.71
CA ARG A 238 2.87 -0.19 1.96
C ARG A 238 1.41 -0.62 1.88
N ALA A 239 0.54 0.20 1.30
CA ALA A 239 -0.87 -0.12 1.09
C ALA A 239 -1.05 -1.44 0.35
N ASN A 240 -0.22 -1.68 -0.65
CA ASN A 240 -0.26 -2.88 -1.49
C ASN A 240 0.12 -4.17 -0.77
N LEU A 241 0.78 -4.08 0.38
CA LEU A 241 1.09 -5.22 1.22
C LEU A 241 -0.08 -5.61 2.15
N LEU A 242 -1.08 -4.75 2.35
CA LEU A 242 -2.19 -5.04 3.27
C LEU A 242 -3.10 -6.20 2.80
N PRO A 243 -3.55 -6.26 1.52
CA PRO A 243 -4.33 -7.40 1.03
C PRO A 243 -3.49 -8.69 1.00
N LEU A 244 -2.19 -8.58 0.71
CA LEU A 244 -1.25 -9.70 0.75
C LEU A 244 -1.13 -10.29 2.16
N ALA A 245 -0.87 -9.44 3.15
CA ALA A 245 -0.81 -9.85 4.56
C ALA A 245 -2.13 -10.44 5.03
N THR A 246 -3.26 -9.89 4.58
CA THR A 246 -4.60 -10.48 4.83
C THR A 246 -4.71 -11.89 4.26
N ALA A 247 -4.28 -12.10 3.01
CA ALA A 247 -4.36 -13.41 2.36
C ALA A 247 -3.50 -14.45 3.10
N LEU A 248 -2.29 -14.09 3.52
CA LEU A 248 -1.42 -14.97 4.30
C LEU A 248 -2.01 -15.23 5.71
N TRP A 249 -2.48 -14.18 6.38
CA TRP A 249 -3.14 -14.28 7.69
C TRP A 249 -4.37 -15.21 7.66
N GLN A 250 -5.23 -15.07 6.65
CA GLN A 250 -6.48 -15.81 6.55
C GLN A 250 -6.28 -17.21 5.97
N GLN A 251 -5.59 -17.32 4.85
CA GLN A 251 -5.51 -18.56 4.07
C GLN A 251 -4.29 -19.40 4.43
N ALA A 252 -3.10 -18.79 4.61
CA ALA A 252 -1.90 -19.57 4.95
C ALA A 252 -1.88 -20.03 6.41
N CYS A 253 -2.47 -19.29 7.36
CA CYS A 253 -2.66 -19.88 8.70
C CYS A 253 -3.77 -20.95 8.73
N GLY A 254 -4.66 -21.02 7.72
CA GLY A 254 -5.77 -21.97 7.70
C GLY A 254 -6.88 -21.66 8.72
N ALA A 255 -7.78 -22.61 8.94
CA ALA A 255 -8.97 -22.45 9.78
C ALA A 255 -8.83 -23.13 11.16
N GLY A 256 -9.81 -22.89 12.04
CA GLY A 256 -9.92 -23.57 13.33
C GLY A 256 -8.86 -23.17 14.35
N ALA A 257 -8.68 -24.01 15.38
CA ALA A 257 -7.78 -23.72 16.50
C ALA A 257 -6.31 -23.57 16.06
N ALA A 258 -5.81 -24.45 15.18
CA ALA A 258 -4.46 -24.37 14.65
C ALA A 258 -4.22 -23.05 13.90
N GLY A 259 -5.17 -22.61 13.07
CA GLY A 259 -5.06 -21.33 12.38
C GLY A 259 -5.11 -20.13 13.32
N ARG A 260 -5.92 -20.19 14.38
CA ARG A 260 -5.90 -19.15 15.43
C ARG A 260 -4.58 -19.10 16.19
N ASN A 261 -3.92 -20.24 16.43
CA ASN A 261 -2.60 -20.27 17.06
C ASN A 261 -1.54 -19.65 16.15
N CYS A 262 -1.52 -20.01 14.86
CA CYS A 262 -0.65 -19.40 13.85
C CYS A 262 -0.82 -17.88 13.79
N ARG A 263 -2.07 -17.39 13.74
CA ARG A 263 -2.36 -15.95 13.76
C ARG A 263 -1.99 -15.28 15.08
N GLY A 264 -2.13 -15.98 16.20
CA GLY A 264 -1.67 -15.51 17.51
C GLY A 264 -0.16 -15.31 17.56
N GLN A 265 0.61 -16.25 17.00
CA GLN A 265 2.06 -16.12 16.88
C GLN A 265 2.47 -14.99 15.92
N LEU A 266 1.78 -14.81 14.79
CA LEU A 266 2.00 -13.66 13.91
C LEU A 266 1.76 -12.33 14.62
N LEU A 267 0.66 -12.22 15.38
CA LEU A 267 0.37 -11.03 16.18
C LEU A 267 1.46 -10.77 17.22
N ARG A 268 1.89 -11.83 17.93
CA ARG A 268 2.96 -11.75 18.93
C ARG A 268 4.25 -11.20 18.33
N LEU A 269 4.71 -11.77 17.22
CA LEU A 269 5.92 -11.32 16.52
C LEU A 269 5.76 -9.89 16.00
N ALA A 270 4.59 -9.53 15.45
CA ALA A 270 4.34 -8.17 14.94
C ALA A 270 4.44 -7.12 16.05
N LEU A 271 3.88 -7.42 17.24
CA LEU A 271 3.95 -6.53 18.40
C LEU A 271 5.37 -6.45 18.97
N ARG A 272 6.10 -7.58 19.04
CA ARG A 272 7.52 -7.58 19.46
C ARG A 272 8.37 -6.72 18.52
N GLN A 273 8.22 -6.90 17.20
CA GLN A 273 8.92 -6.08 16.21
C GLN A 273 8.60 -4.59 16.41
N ARG A 274 7.32 -4.28 16.65
CA ARG A 274 6.88 -2.90 16.82
C ARG A 274 7.48 -2.24 18.06
N LEU A 275 7.52 -2.93 19.19
CA LEU A 275 8.10 -2.45 20.45
C LEU A 275 9.64 -2.49 20.48
N ALA A 276 10.27 -3.27 19.60
CA ALA A 276 11.72 -3.29 19.42
C ALA A 276 12.21 -2.22 18.41
N GLY A 277 11.37 -1.27 18.02
CA GLY A 277 11.77 -0.20 17.09
C GLY A 277 12.06 -0.70 15.67
N GLY A 278 11.41 -1.78 15.25
CA GLY A 278 11.53 -2.36 13.91
C GLY A 278 12.53 -3.51 13.77
N VAL A 279 13.27 -3.84 14.83
CA VAL A 279 14.12 -5.04 14.87
C VAL A 279 13.27 -6.28 14.66
N ALA A 280 13.57 -7.07 13.63
CA ALA A 280 12.82 -8.27 13.31
C ALA A 280 12.99 -9.30 14.44
N PRO A 281 11.90 -9.89 14.96
CA PRO A 281 11.97 -10.83 16.05
C PRO A 281 12.51 -12.19 15.59
N SER A 282 13.19 -12.90 16.48
CA SER A 282 13.70 -14.24 16.21
C SER A 282 12.57 -15.24 15.96
N LEU A 283 12.70 -16.04 14.90
CA LEU A 283 11.80 -17.18 14.64
C LEU A 283 12.10 -18.40 15.54
N GLU A 284 13.17 -18.34 16.34
CA GLU A 284 13.53 -19.35 17.33
C GLU A 284 12.84 -19.13 18.69
N LEU A 285 11.99 -18.10 18.82
CA LEU A 285 11.21 -17.88 20.03
C LEU A 285 10.32 -19.12 20.33
N PRO A 286 10.10 -19.47 21.61
CA PRO A 286 9.30 -20.63 21.98
C PRO A 286 7.94 -20.66 21.30
N GLY A 287 7.56 -21.83 20.77
CA GLY A 287 6.30 -22.06 20.07
C GLY A 287 6.27 -21.57 18.60
N VAL A 288 7.15 -20.65 18.17
CA VAL A 288 7.09 -20.07 16.81
C VAL A 288 7.30 -21.11 15.73
N GLN A 289 8.31 -21.97 15.86
CA GLN A 289 8.59 -22.98 14.84
C GLN A 289 7.41 -23.95 14.64
N ALA A 290 6.86 -24.45 15.75
CA ALA A 290 5.80 -25.46 15.75
C ALA A 290 4.41 -24.90 15.41
N GLU A 291 4.08 -23.70 15.87
CA GLU A 291 2.73 -23.13 15.75
C GLU A 291 2.59 -22.12 14.61
N LEU A 292 3.70 -21.56 14.12
CA LEU A 292 3.71 -20.60 13.01
C LEU A 292 4.50 -21.10 11.81
N VAL A 293 5.81 -21.28 11.92
CA VAL A 293 6.69 -21.45 10.73
C VAL A 293 6.31 -22.70 9.94
N GLY A 294 6.24 -23.85 10.60
CA GLY A 294 5.83 -25.11 9.96
C GLY A 294 4.43 -25.03 9.33
N PRO A 295 3.38 -24.77 10.11
CA PRO A 295 2.01 -24.73 9.60
C PRO A 295 1.78 -23.70 8.49
N LEU A 296 2.33 -22.48 8.64
CA LEU A 296 2.18 -21.40 7.66
C LEU A 296 2.85 -21.78 6.34
N LEU A 297 4.10 -22.26 6.36
CA LEU A 297 4.82 -22.62 5.14
C LEU A 297 4.19 -23.81 4.43
N GLU A 298 3.67 -24.80 5.17
CA GLU A 298 2.97 -25.94 4.59
C GLU A 298 1.72 -25.51 3.81
N GLN A 299 0.86 -24.70 4.42
CA GLN A 299 -0.36 -24.20 3.77
C GLN A 299 -0.04 -23.20 2.64
N TRP A 300 0.98 -22.37 2.82
CA TRP A 300 1.45 -21.47 1.78
C TRP A 300 1.92 -22.27 0.57
N GLN A 301 2.78 -23.28 0.74
CA GLN A 301 3.25 -24.16 -0.35
C GLN A 301 2.09 -24.82 -1.09
N LYS A 302 1.05 -25.26 -0.36
CA LYS A 302 -0.16 -25.87 -0.95
C LYS A 302 -0.96 -24.88 -1.79
N ARG A 303 -1.06 -23.62 -1.37
CA ARG A 303 -1.94 -22.61 -1.99
C ARG A 303 -1.26 -21.83 -3.11
N TRP A 304 0.02 -21.53 -2.92
CA TRP A 304 0.84 -20.74 -3.82
C TRP A 304 2.22 -21.40 -3.97
N PRO A 305 2.31 -22.51 -4.73
CA PRO A 305 3.55 -23.30 -4.83
C PRO A 305 4.73 -22.54 -5.44
N ASP A 306 4.44 -21.57 -6.31
CA ASP A 306 5.42 -20.69 -6.94
C ASP A 306 5.70 -19.42 -6.12
N GLY A 307 5.14 -19.31 -4.91
CA GLY A 307 5.12 -18.09 -4.12
C GLY A 307 3.92 -17.18 -4.45
N ILE A 308 3.78 -16.12 -3.66
CA ILE A 308 2.65 -15.18 -3.77
C ILE A 308 3.10 -13.88 -4.46
N PRO A 309 2.40 -13.41 -5.51
CA PRO A 309 2.77 -12.19 -6.21
C PRO A 309 2.45 -10.95 -5.38
N VAL A 310 3.39 -10.02 -5.30
CA VAL A 310 3.14 -8.68 -4.75
C VAL A 310 2.58 -7.80 -5.86
N GLY A 311 1.42 -7.20 -5.60
CA GLY A 311 0.79 -6.25 -6.52
C GLY A 311 1.75 -5.11 -6.87
N ASN A 312 1.80 -4.73 -8.14
CA ASN A 312 2.67 -3.64 -8.60
C ASN A 312 1.91 -2.30 -8.60
N PRO A 313 2.18 -1.40 -7.64
CA PRO A 313 1.52 -0.10 -7.56
C PRO A 313 2.08 0.93 -8.54
N GLU A 314 3.21 0.63 -9.19
CA GLU A 314 4.03 1.63 -9.85
C GLU A 314 3.53 1.95 -11.25
N LEU A 315 3.30 3.24 -11.50
CA LEU A 315 3.19 3.79 -12.83
C LEU A 315 4.52 4.43 -13.23
N PRO A 316 4.99 4.27 -14.49
CA PRO A 316 6.20 4.95 -14.93
C PRO A 316 6.08 6.47 -14.79
N ASN A 317 7.18 7.13 -14.42
CA ASN A 317 7.24 8.58 -14.34
C ASN A 317 7.12 9.20 -15.73
N ARG A 318 6.11 10.05 -15.92
CA ARG A 318 5.87 10.76 -17.17
C ARG A 318 6.30 12.21 -17.01
N GLN A 319 6.96 12.75 -18.03
CA GLN A 319 7.43 14.12 -18.08
C GLN A 319 6.70 14.86 -19.20
N PRO A 320 5.57 15.56 -18.91
CA PRO A 320 4.77 16.22 -19.95
C PRO A 320 5.54 17.24 -20.79
N PHE A 321 6.61 17.81 -20.23
CA PHE A 321 7.40 18.89 -20.81
C PHE A 321 8.86 18.49 -21.07
N ALA A 322 9.13 17.18 -21.22
CA ALA A 322 10.46 16.69 -21.55
C ALA A 322 11.00 17.37 -22.83
N GLY A 323 12.27 17.79 -22.80
CA GLY A 323 12.93 18.42 -23.94
C GLY A 323 12.73 19.93 -24.08
N LEU A 324 11.90 20.57 -23.24
CA LEU A 324 11.82 22.03 -23.16
C LEU A 324 12.97 22.60 -22.32
N ALA A 325 13.57 23.70 -22.77
CA ALA A 325 14.56 24.45 -21.98
C ALA A 325 13.94 24.98 -20.68
N PRO A 326 14.66 25.05 -19.54
CA PRO A 326 14.10 25.39 -18.22
C PRO A 326 13.30 26.71 -18.16
N ASP A 327 13.66 27.69 -18.97
CA ASP A 327 13.10 29.03 -19.10
C ASP A 327 12.04 29.16 -20.21
N ALA A 328 11.87 28.13 -21.04
CA ALA A 328 10.85 28.12 -22.10
C ALA A 328 9.44 28.32 -21.51
N PRO A 329 8.54 29.05 -22.19
CA PRO A 329 7.17 29.22 -21.73
C PRO A 329 6.42 27.87 -21.69
N THR A 330 5.38 27.80 -20.86
CA THR A 330 4.48 26.64 -20.83
C THR A 330 3.76 26.51 -22.19
N PRO A 331 3.75 25.33 -22.82
CA PRO A 331 3.02 25.11 -24.07
C PRO A 331 1.54 25.48 -23.96
N THR A 332 0.96 25.95 -25.06
CA THR A 332 -0.46 26.29 -25.20
C THR A 332 -1.05 25.64 -26.46
N GLY A 333 -2.39 25.61 -26.56
CA GLY A 333 -3.09 25.06 -27.73
C GLY A 333 -2.70 23.61 -28.05
N ALA A 334 -2.49 23.31 -29.34
CA ALA A 334 -2.16 21.97 -29.82
C ALA A 334 -0.89 21.35 -29.16
N ALA A 335 0.12 22.18 -28.84
CA ALA A 335 1.32 21.69 -28.16
C ALA A 335 1.02 21.23 -26.72
N LEU A 336 0.11 21.92 -26.03
CA LEU A 336 -0.35 21.52 -24.70
C LEU A 336 -1.22 20.26 -24.77
N GLU A 337 -2.07 20.13 -25.79
CA GLU A 337 -2.86 18.92 -26.02
C GLU A 337 -1.96 17.71 -26.30
N GLN A 338 -0.92 17.87 -27.10
CA GLN A 338 0.10 16.83 -27.32
C GLN A 338 0.83 16.49 -26.01
N ALA A 339 1.17 17.49 -25.21
CA ALA A 339 1.76 17.29 -23.87
C ALA A 339 0.78 16.70 -22.86
N ALA A 340 -0.54 16.73 -23.11
CA ALA A 340 -1.57 16.07 -22.30
C ALA A 340 -1.81 14.62 -22.76
N ASP A 341 -1.37 14.25 -23.95
CA ASP A 341 -1.55 12.91 -24.50
C ASP A 341 -0.75 11.86 -23.71
N ILE A 342 -1.37 10.69 -23.52
CA ILE A 342 -0.81 9.59 -22.73
C ILE A 342 -0.54 8.40 -23.66
N SER A 343 0.74 8.13 -23.94
CA SER A 343 1.13 6.96 -24.72
C SER A 343 0.91 5.65 -23.96
N ALA A 344 0.92 4.52 -24.67
CA ALA A 344 0.71 3.20 -24.08
C ALA A 344 1.64 2.90 -22.89
N ALA A 345 2.90 3.36 -22.94
CA ALA A 345 3.88 3.11 -21.89
C ALA A 345 3.55 3.80 -20.56
N PHE A 346 2.76 4.89 -20.59
CA PHE A 346 2.38 5.66 -19.41
C PHE A 346 0.90 5.51 -19.03
N ASP A 347 0.11 4.79 -19.84
CA ASP A 347 -1.33 4.56 -19.62
C ASP A 347 -1.53 3.59 -18.43
N PRO A 348 -2.30 3.96 -17.38
CA PRO A 348 -2.57 3.07 -16.24
C PRO A 348 -3.25 1.75 -16.60
N LEU A 349 -3.84 1.65 -17.80
CA LEU A 349 -4.42 0.42 -18.33
C LEU A 349 -3.39 -0.56 -18.91
N ALA A 350 -2.14 -0.14 -19.09
CA ALA A 350 -1.07 -1.03 -19.51
C ALA A 350 -0.88 -2.14 -18.47
N LEU A 351 -0.79 -3.39 -18.93
CA LEU A 351 -0.62 -4.53 -18.05
C LEU A 351 0.73 -4.43 -17.31
N ARG A 352 0.69 -4.58 -15.98
CA ARG A 352 1.90 -4.54 -15.15
C ARG A 352 2.22 -5.93 -14.60
N PRO A 353 3.48 -6.41 -14.69
CA PRO A 353 3.88 -7.61 -13.97
C PRO A 353 3.84 -7.35 -12.46
N PRO A 354 3.74 -8.41 -11.62
CA PRO A 354 3.95 -8.28 -10.18
C PRO A 354 5.27 -7.56 -9.87
N LEU A 355 5.30 -6.81 -8.76
CA LEU A 355 6.50 -6.10 -8.35
C LEU A 355 7.63 -7.08 -8.01
N GLU A 356 7.25 -8.16 -7.34
CA GLU A 356 8.09 -9.29 -6.99
C GLU A 356 7.19 -10.50 -6.68
N ILE A 357 7.81 -11.66 -6.46
CA ILE A 357 7.14 -12.85 -5.96
C ILE A 357 7.78 -13.21 -4.62
N TRP A 358 6.97 -13.30 -3.58
CA TRP A 358 7.41 -13.71 -2.25
C TRP A 358 7.50 -15.24 -2.20
N PRO A 359 8.71 -15.82 -2.05
CA PRO A 359 8.87 -17.26 -2.04
C PRO A 359 8.36 -17.86 -0.74
N VAL A 360 8.02 -19.15 -0.79
CA VAL A 360 7.68 -19.95 0.39
C VAL A 360 8.97 -20.22 1.19
N ALA A 361 9.28 -19.31 2.11
CA ALA A 361 10.51 -19.38 2.89
C ALA A 361 10.33 -18.73 4.27
N ALA A 362 11.07 -19.22 5.26
CA ALA A 362 11.07 -18.64 6.61
C ALA A 362 11.52 -17.17 6.60
N SER A 363 12.46 -16.79 5.74
CA SER A 363 12.90 -15.39 5.57
C SER A 363 11.77 -14.46 5.11
N THR A 364 10.77 -14.98 4.40
CA THR A 364 9.59 -14.22 3.97
C THR A 364 8.61 -13.98 5.13
N ILE A 365 8.62 -14.81 6.18
CA ILE A 365 7.78 -14.62 7.37
C ILE A 365 8.14 -13.31 8.07
N SER A 366 9.43 -12.99 8.20
CA SER A 366 9.87 -11.72 8.80
C SER A 366 9.35 -10.49 8.04
N ARG A 367 9.16 -10.60 6.72
CA ARG A 367 8.55 -9.53 5.90
C ARG A 367 7.06 -9.39 6.21
N LEU A 368 6.34 -10.50 6.33
CA LEU A 368 4.95 -10.51 6.77
C LEU A 368 4.80 -9.89 8.18
N VAL A 369 5.67 -10.27 9.12
CA VAL A 369 5.69 -9.71 10.47
C VAL A 369 5.88 -8.19 10.44
N ALA A 370 6.80 -7.69 9.61
CA ALA A 370 7.00 -6.24 9.45
C ALA A 370 5.75 -5.52 8.94
N VAL A 371 5.05 -6.08 7.93
CA VAL A 371 3.79 -5.51 7.41
C VAL A 371 2.70 -5.48 8.48
N LEU A 372 2.60 -6.54 9.29
CA LEU A 372 1.64 -6.61 10.39
C LEU A 372 2.00 -5.64 11.52
N ALA A 373 3.29 -5.46 11.82
CA ALA A 373 3.79 -4.51 12.80
C ALA A 373 3.44 -3.06 12.42
N ASP A 374 3.55 -2.71 11.14
CA ASP A 374 3.15 -1.40 10.60
C ASP A 374 1.63 -1.14 10.70
N GLY A 375 0.83 -2.18 11.00
CA GLY A 375 -0.57 -2.06 11.37
C GLY A 375 -0.83 -1.38 12.71
N PHE A 376 0.20 -1.19 13.54
CA PHE A 376 0.16 -0.50 14.82
C PHE A 376 0.97 0.80 14.75
N SER A 377 0.36 1.91 15.15
CA SER A 377 0.98 3.24 15.14
C SER A 377 2.06 3.39 16.21
N THR A 378 2.82 4.49 16.16
CA THR A 378 3.85 4.77 17.19
C THR A 378 3.19 5.08 18.53
N ALA A 379 2.04 5.73 18.49
CA ALA A 379 1.21 5.95 19.67
C ALA A 379 0.76 4.61 20.30
N ASP A 380 0.46 3.59 19.50
CA ASP A 380 0.08 2.27 20.02
C ASP A 380 1.24 1.57 20.71
N ALA A 381 2.42 1.63 20.09
CA ALA A 381 3.64 1.09 20.68
C ALA A 381 3.91 1.73 22.04
N ALA A 382 3.86 3.07 22.12
CA ALA A 382 4.06 3.79 23.38
C ALA A 382 2.99 3.45 24.44
N ARG A 383 1.74 3.23 24.04
CA ARG A 383 0.67 2.80 24.98
C ARG A 383 0.89 1.39 25.50
N LEU A 384 1.24 0.45 24.62
CA LEU A 384 1.53 -0.92 25.01
C LEU A 384 2.74 -0.96 25.94
N GLU A 385 3.81 -0.23 25.60
CA GLU A 385 5.00 -0.05 26.42
C GLU A 385 4.65 0.46 27.82
N ALA A 386 3.85 1.51 27.92
CA ALA A 386 3.41 2.07 29.21
C ALA A 386 2.50 1.13 30.01
N ALA A 387 1.86 0.15 29.36
CA ALA A 387 1.03 -0.86 29.99
C ALA A 387 1.83 -2.10 30.44
N LEU A 388 3.11 -2.24 30.04
CA LEU A 388 3.96 -3.34 30.50
C LEU A 388 4.30 -3.16 31.98
N PRO A 389 4.35 -4.25 32.76
CA PRO A 389 4.71 -4.18 34.17
C PRO A 389 6.17 -3.75 34.33
N ALA A 390 6.43 -2.85 35.28
CA ALA A 390 7.79 -2.52 35.70
C ALA A 390 8.39 -3.73 36.43
N SER A 391 9.23 -4.51 35.74
CA SER A 391 10.00 -5.58 36.38
C SER A 391 11.30 -5.03 36.96
N THR A 392 11.64 -5.43 38.20
CA THR A 392 12.92 -5.08 38.84
C THR A 392 13.98 -6.17 38.66
N ALA A 393 13.63 -7.34 38.12
CA ALA A 393 14.54 -8.47 37.96
C ALA A 393 15.25 -8.45 36.59
N ASN A 394 16.49 -8.96 36.55
CA ASN A 394 17.17 -9.31 35.31
C ASN A 394 16.76 -10.74 34.94
N ASN A 395 16.22 -10.94 33.75
CA ASN A 395 15.72 -12.25 33.31
C ASN A 395 16.83 -13.12 32.71
N ALA A 396 17.91 -12.51 32.19
CA ALA A 396 19.09 -13.21 31.68
C ALA A 396 20.37 -12.40 31.93
N VAL A 397 21.50 -13.09 32.03
CA VAL A 397 22.83 -12.48 32.19
C VAL A 397 23.80 -13.14 31.23
N LEU A 398 24.40 -12.35 30.34
CA LEU A 398 25.46 -12.80 29.43
C LEU A 398 26.82 -12.54 30.08
N ALA A 399 27.61 -13.59 30.25
CA ALA A 399 29.00 -13.49 30.68
C ALA A 399 29.89 -13.25 29.46
N LEU A 400 30.76 -12.23 29.54
CA LEU A 400 31.62 -11.78 28.47
C LEU A 400 33.06 -11.68 28.94
N ASP A 401 33.99 -12.24 28.17
CA ASP A 401 35.42 -12.07 28.35
C ASP A 401 35.84 -10.78 27.64
N CYS A 402 36.62 -9.93 28.30
CA CYS A 402 36.93 -8.58 27.86
C CYS A 402 38.45 -8.36 27.73
N HIS A 403 38.83 -7.64 26.68
CA HIS A 403 40.18 -7.09 26.50
C HIS A 403 40.17 -5.59 26.79
N PRO A 404 40.62 -5.15 27.98
CA PRO A 404 40.59 -3.74 28.36
C PRO A 404 41.81 -2.98 27.81
N LEU A 405 41.57 -1.85 27.17
CA LEU A 405 42.59 -0.86 26.81
C LEU A 405 42.44 0.36 27.73
N ARG A 406 43.34 0.46 28.72
CA ARG A 406 43.34 1.54 29.71
C ARG A 406 43.99 2.80 29.15
N ARG A 407 43.36 3.94 29.43
CA ARG A 407 43.85 5.31 29.25
C ARG A 407 43.57 6.07 30.55
N GLU A 408 44.19 7.24 30.76
CA GLU A 408 44.16 7.96 32.05
C GLU A 408 42.80 7.93 32.78
N ALA A 409 41.76 8.55 32.20
CA ALA A 409 40.41 8.60 32.80
C ALA A 409 39.38 7.72 32.06
N ARG A 410 39.84 6.78 31.22
CA ARG A 410 38.98 6.03 30.30
C ARG A 410 39.45 4.59 30.11
N VAL A 411 38.52 3.66 30.04
CA VAL A 411 38.80 2.26 29.67
C VAL A 411 37.96 1.88 28.47
N ASP A 412 38.60 1.44 27.39
CA ASP A 412 37.92 0.86 26.25
C ASP A 412 37.83 -0.66 26.43
N LEU A 413 36.64 -1.21 26.28
CA LEU A 413 36.38 -2.64 26.38
C LEU A 413 36.05 -3.20 25.01
N SER A 414 36.71 -4.30 24.67
CA SER A 414 36.29 -5.21 23.61
C SER A 414 35.98 -6.56 24.23
N CYS A 415 34.70 -6.92 24.32
CA CYS A 415 34.24 -8.13 24.97
C CYS A 415 33.60 -9.12 24.01
N THR A 416 33.73 -10.41 24.29
CA THR A 416 33.12 -11.51 23.54
C THR A 416 32.63 -12.60 24.47
N GLY A 417 31.49 -13.22 24.19
CA GLY A 417 30.99 -14.35 24.96
C GLY A 417 29.60 -14.76 24.51
N GLN A 418 29.32 -16.07 24.50
CA GLN A 418 27.99 -16.62 24.15
C GLN A 418 27.47 -16.11 22.79
N GLY A 419 28.36 -16.02 21.78
CA GLY A 419 28.04 -15.49 20.45
C GLY A 419 27.78 -13.97 20.39
N THR A 420 27.90 -13.27 21.52
CA THR A 420 27.75 -11.81 21.63
C THR A 420 29.11 -11.14 21.60
N THR A 421 29.21 -10.01 20.90
CA THR A 421 30.36 -9.10 20.96
C THR A 421 29.90 -7.73 21.45
N LEU A 422 30.68 -7.11 22.32
CA LEU A 422 30.36 -5.81 22.93
C LEU A 422 31.59 -4.92 22.88
N SER A 423 31.44 -3.70 22.40
CA SER A 423 32.47 -2.66 22.52
C SER A 423 31.93 -1.47 23.30
N ALA A 424 32.65 -1.07 24.35
CA ALA A 424 32.23 0.03 25.22
C ALA A 424 33.39 0.95 25.60
N ARG A 425 33.05 2.21 25.89
CA ARG A 425 33.96 3.24 26.38
C ARG A 425 33.50 3.66 27.76
N LEU A 426 34.28 3.31 28.78
CA LEU A 426 33.96 3.58 30.18
C LEU A 426 34.76 4.77 30.68
N THR A 427 34.11 5.66 31.44
CA THR A 427 34.77 6.77 32.13
C THR A 427 35.04 6.38 33.58
N VAL A 428 36.27 6.60 34.04
CA VAL A 428 36.70 6.27 35.41
C VAL A 428 37.05 7.55 36.15
N ARG A 429 36.50 7.74 37.35
CA ARG A 429 36.79 8.89 38.23
C ARG A 429 36.84 8.42 39.69
N GLY A 430 37.86 8.86 40.44
CA GLY A 430 37.99 8.55 41.86
C GLY A 430 38.06 7.05 42.19
N GLY A 431 38.62 6.24 41.28
CA GLY A 431 38.74 4.78 41.45
C GLY A 431 37.49 3.97 41.11
N GLY A 432 36.39 4.62 40.68
CA GLY A 432 35.14 3.98 40.28
C GLY A 432 34.66 4.38 38.88
N LEU A 433 33.65 3.67 38.38
CA LEU A 433 32.98 3.99 37.12
C LEU A 433 32.09 5.24 37.26
N ALA A 434 32.28 6.21 36.37
CA ALA A 434 31.53 7.47 36.35
C ALA A 434 30.45 7.53 35.24
N GLY A 435 30.46 6.58 34.30
CA GLY A 435 29.56 6.51 33.15
C GLY A 435 30.27 6.00 31.91
N GLY A 436 29.67 6.20 30.73
CA GLY A 436 30.28 5.80 29.47
C GLY A 436 29.28 5.63 28.33
N THR A 437 29.68 4.91 27.29
CA THR A 437 28.81 4.47 26.20
C THR A 437 29.14 3.04 25.80
N ILE A 438 28.12 2.24 25.53
CA ILE A 438 28.28 1.04 24.71
C ILE A 438 28.16 1.49 23.25
N ASP A 439 29.26 1.41 22.52
CA ASP A 439 29.30 1.82 21.12
C ASP A 439 28.55 0.83 20.25
N ARG A 440 28.67 -0.48 20.58
CA ARG A 440 28.09 -1.57 19.81
C ARG A 440 27.88 -2.81 20.67
N ILE A 441 26.74 -3.48 20.46
CA ILE A 441 26.48 -4.86 20.89
C ILE A 441 26.02 -5.61 19.64
N ALA A 442 26.73 -6.66 19.26
CA ALA A 442 26.25 -7.61 18.25
C ALA A 442 25.91 -8.93 18.95
N PHE A 443 24.64 -9.32 18.93
CA PHE A 443 24.16 -10.55 19.53
C PHE A 443 24.36 -11.75 18.60
N ALA A 444 24.25 -12.96 19.14
CA ALA A 444 24.44 -14.21 18.40
C ALA A 444 23.43 -14.39 17.24
N ASP A 445 22.26 -13.77 17.35
CA ASP A 445 21.20 -13.76 16.34
C ASP A 445 21.44 -12.75 15.19
N GLY A 446 22.56 -12.02 15.23
CA GLY A 446 22.90 -10.97 14.25
C GLY A 446 22.31 -9.60 14.58
N THR A 447 21.54 -9.45 15.66
CA THR A 447 21.01 -8.16 16.09
C THR A 447 22.13 -7.22 16.50
N LEU A 448 22.05 -5.98 16.03
CA LEU A 448 23.03 -4.95 16.30
C LEU A 448 22.41 -3.76 17.03
N LEU A 449 22.86 -3.50 18.26
CA LEU A 449 22.56 -2.28 19.02
C LEU A 449 23.78 -1.38 19.05
N HIS A 450 23.57 -0.07 19.06
CA HIS A 450 24.66 0.92 19.04
C HIS A 450 24.28 2.17 19.83
N GLY A 451 25.31 2.85 20.33
CA GLY A 451 25.18 4.15 20.98
C GLY A 451 24.32 4.14 22.25
N LEU A 452 24.45 3.13 23.10
CA LEU A 452 23.71 3.03 24.36
C LEU A 452 24.46 3.78 25.47
N PRO A 453 23.90 4.85 26.06
CA PRO A 453 24.55 5.55 27.17
C PRO A 453 24.66 4.67 28.42
N LEU A 454 25.76 4.86 29.17
CA LEU A 454 26.00 4.20 30.45
C LEU A 454 26.03 5.24 31.57
N ILE A 455 25.24 4.99 32.61
CA ILE A 455 25.10 5.88 33.77
C ILE A 455 25.64 5.15 35.01
N ALA A 456 26.44 5.84 35.83
CA ALA A 456 26.92 5.29 37.10
C ALA A 456 25.75 4.93 38.02
N THR A 457 25.77 3.71 38.56
CA THR A 457 24.76 3.28 39.53
C THR A 457 25.17 3.69 40.95
N ALA A 458 24.29 4.41 41.65
CA ALA A 458 24.55 4.84 43.02
C ALA A 458 24.89 3.66 43.94
N GLY A 459 25.97 3.80 44.74
CA GLY A 459 26.42 2.76 45.67
C GLY A 459 27.22 1.61 45.05
N SER A 460 27.53 1.65 43.74
CA SER A 460 28.40 0.66 43.09
C SER A 460 29.56 1.32 42.34
N ALA A 461 30.78 0.86 42.60
CA ALA A 461 31.97 1.30 41.85
C ALA A 461 32.16 0.57 40.50
N ARG A 462 31.37 -0.49 40.25
CA ARG A 462 31.60 -1.49 39.19
C ARG A 462 30.39 -1.79 38.31
N THR A 463 29.30 -1.07 38.55
CA THR A 463 28.04 -1.24 37.85
C THR A 463 27.67 0.02 37.11
N LEU A 464 27.25 -0.15 35.86
CA LEU A 464 26.65 0.89 35.06
C LEU A 464 25.24 0.47 34.64
N SER A 465 24.29 1.38 34.80
CA SER A 465 22.95 1.27 34.21
C SER A 465 23.02 1.65 32.74
N ILE A 466 22.34 0.89 31.89
CA ILE A 466 22.21 1.20 30.47
C ILE A 466 20.95 2.04 30.28
N ASP A 467 21.11 3.25 29.76
CA ASP A 467 20.00 4.12 29.39
C ASP A 467 19.61 3.87 27.93
N GLY A 468 18.32 3.98 27.62
CA GLY A 468 17.78 3.73 26.28
C GLY A 468 16.94 2.46 26.17
N ASP A 469 15.94 2.50 25.30
CA ASP A 469 14.77 1.60 25.16
C ASP A 469 14.94 0.51 24.09
N ARG A 470 16.16 0.31 23.61
CA ARG A 470 16.46 -0.60 22.50
C ARG A 470 16.42 -2.07 22.93
N ARG A 471 15.85 -2.91 22.09
CA ARG A 471 15.69 -4.37 22.33
C ARG A 471 16.40 -5.19 21.26
N ASP A 472 16.83 -6.39 21.63
CA ASP A 472 17.35 -7.40 20.70
C ASP A 472 16.21 -8.10 19.91
N SER A 473 16.53 -9.07 19.04
CA SER A 473 15.50 -9.82 18.29
C SER A 473 14.68 -10.76 19.17
N PHE A 474 15.16 -11.10 20.36
CA PHE A 474 14.37 -11.82 21.35
C PHE A 474 13.48 -10.88 22.15
N GLY A 475 13.55 -9.56 21.96
CA GLY A 475 12.75 -8.58 22.70
C GLY A 475 13.34 -8.19 24.05
N ALA A 476 14.55 -8.66 24.39
CA ALA A 476 15.21 -8.33 25.63
C ALA A 476 15.94 -6.99 25.53
N ARG A 477 15.85 -6.19 26.60
CA ARG A 477 16.50 -4.89 26.73
C ARG A 477 17.80 -5.03 27.54
N PRO A 478 18.95 -4.52 27.06
CA PRO A 478 20.14 -4.35 27.88
C PRO A 478 19.89 -3.34 28.99
N MET A 479 20.10 -3.73 30.25
CA MET A 479 19.77 -2.88 31.40
C MET A 479 20.96 -2.51 32.27
N ARG A 480 21.98 -3.38 32.31
CA ARG A 480 23.10 -3.22 33.23
C ARG A 480 24.36 -3.84 32.66
N LEU A 481 25.48 -3.17 32.89
CA LEU A 481 26.81 -3.70 32.63
C LEU A 481 27.58 -3.74 33.95
N ASP A 482 27.85 -4.94 34.45
CA ASP A 482 28.75 -5.17 35.59
C ASP A 482 30.13 -5.52 35.07
N VAL A 483 31.16 -4.88 35.60
CA VAL A 483 32.55 -5.08 35.14
C VAL A 483 33.43 -5.44 36.33
N GLU A 484 34.29 -6.44 36.17
CA GLU A 484 35.24 -6.81 37.22
C GLU A 484 36.31 -5.72 37.45
N ALA A 485 37.01 -5.79 38.58
CA ALA A 485 37.94 -4.74 38.99
C ALA A 485 39.11 -4.53 38.01
N ASP A 486 39.54 -5.62 37.37
CA ASP A 486 40.61 -5.66 36.37
C ASP A 486 40.10 -5.45 34.93
N PHE A 487 38.78 -5.31 34.76
CA PHE A 487 38.09 -5.15 33.47
C PHE A 487 38.25 -6.32 32.51
N SER A 488 38.67 -7.50 32.98
CA SER A 488 38.86 -8.70 32.14
C SER A 488 37.55 -9.47 31.90
N HIS A 489 36.54 -9.27 32.74
CA HIS A 489 35.20 -9.83 32.52
C HIS A 489 34.12 -8.78 32.71
N ALA A 490 33.04 -8.95 31.95
CA ALA A 490 31.82 -8.18 32.13
C ALA A 490 30.59 -9.11 32.12
N ARG A 491 29.54 -8.69 32.82
CA ARG A 491 28.22 -9.30 32.78
C ARG A 491 27.22 -8.30 32.23
N LEU A 492 26.60 -8.63 31.12
CA LEU A 492 25.53 -7.85 30.51
C LEU A 492 24.19 -8.40 31.00
N GLY A 493 23.49 -7.62 31.81
CA GLY A 493 22.15 -7.93 32.28
C GLY A 493 21.11 -7.58 31.21
N LEU A 494 20.27 -8.56 30.87
CA LEU A 494 19.16 -8.43 29.93
C LEU A 494 17.82 -8.62 30.65
N ARG A 495 16.79 -7.91 30.17
CA ARG A 495 15.42 -8.03 30.69
C ARG A 495 14.43 -8.24 29.55
N ASP A 496 13.67 -9.32 29.61
CA ASP A 496 12.54 -9.55 28.70
C ASP A 496 11.25 -8.97 29.32
N GLU A 497 10.93 -7.74 28.94
CA GLU A 497 9.69 -7.07 29.35
C GLU A 497 8.50 -7.48 28.46
N LEU A 498 8.76 -8.12 27.32
CA LEU A 498 7.73 -8.49 26.35
C LEU A 498 7.08 -9.84 26.66
N ALA A 499 7.58 -10.59 27.65
CA ALA A 499 6.89 -11.79 28.15
C ALA A 499 5.45 -11.50 28.62
N ALA A 500 5.22 -10.36 29.29
CA ALA A 500 3.88 -9.94 29.71
C ALA A 500 2.96 -9.65 28.51
N LEU A 501 3.52 -9.15 27.41
CA LEU A 501 2.79 -8.95 26.16
C LEU A 501 2.41 -10.29 25.51
N ASP A 502 3.32 -11.26 25.51
CA ASP A 502 3.06 -12.60 25.00
C ASP A 502 1.92 -13.27 25.76
N GLU A 503 1.92 -13.17 27.09
CA GLU A 503 0.82 -13.64 27.94
C GLU A 503 -0.49 -12.91 27.65
N ALA A 504 -0.44 -11.59 27.40
CA ALA A 504 -1.62 -10.81 27.01
C ALA A 504 -2.20 -11.30 25.67
N VAL A 505 -1.35 -11.54 24.65
CA VAL A 505 -1.76 -12.16 23.39
C VAL A 505 -2.34 -13.55 23.64
N GLY A 506 -1.81 -14.30 24.60
CA GLY A 506 -2.36 -15.58 25.06
C GLY A 506 -3.80 -15.49 25.58
N ARG A 507 -4.12 -14.41 26.32
CA ARG A 507 -5.39 -14.23 27.04
C ARG A 507 -6.52 -13.57 26.23
N ILE A 508 -6.24 -12.88 25.13
CA ILE A 508 -7.33 -12.30 24.31
C ILE A 508 -8.22 -13.40 23.72
N ASP A 509 -9.49 -13.07 23.49
CA ASP A 509 -10.41 -13.94 22.77
C ASP A 509 -9.86 -14.25 21.37
N LYS A 510 -9.54 -15.52 21.13
CA LYS A 510 -8.91 -15.97 19.89
C LYS A 510 -9.85 -15.86 18.69
N THR A 511 -11.16 -15.75 18.88
CA THR A 511 -12.11 -15.52 17.77
C THR A 511 -11.89 -14.17 17.09
N LEU A 512 -11.29 -13.20 17.80
CA LEU A 512 -10.89 -11.92 17.21
C LEU A 512 -9.83 -12.09 16.10
N LEU A 513 -9.09 -13.20 16.12
CA LEU A 513 -8.08 -13.52 15.13
C LEU A 513 -8.66 -14.21 13.90
N ASP A 514 -9.94 -14.63 13.90
CA ASP A 514 -10.54 -15.26 12.72
C ASP A 514 -10.79 -14.26 11.58
N ARG A 515 -10.69 -12.95 11.86
CA ARG A 515 -10.80 -11.88 10.86
C ARG A 515 -9.42 -11.29 10.51
N PRO A 516 -9.29 -10.55 9.40
CA PRO A 516 -8.06 -9.79 9.12
C PRO A 516 -7.69 -8.92 10.33
N PRO A 517 -6.40 -8.68 10.61
CA PRO A 517 -5.97 -8.00 11.82
C PRO A 517 -6.48 -6.55 11.84
N GLN A 518 -7.38 -6.23 12.77
CA GLN A 518 -7.97 -4.90 12.93
C GLN A 518 -7.42 -4.25 14.20
N ARG A 519 -6.60 -3.19 14.05
CA ARG A 519 -5.99 -2.45 15.16
C ARG A 519 -7.03 -2.03 16.20
N GLU A 520 -8.14 -1.43 15.75
CA GLU A 520 -9.23 -0.94 16.60
C GLU A 520 -9.96 -2.01 17.43
N VAL A 521 -9.79 -3.29 17.09
CA VAL A 521 -10.33 -4.43 17.83
C VAL A 521 -9.24 -5.07 18.70
N LEU A 522 -8.06 -5.30 18.13
CA LEU A 522 -6.96 -5.99 18.79
C LEU A 522 -6.33 -5.15 19.90
N LEU A 523 -6.11 -3.85 19.66
CA LEU A 523 -5.42 -2.99 20.63
C LEU A 523 -6.21 -2.81 21.94
N PRO A 524 -7.52 -2.52 21.95
CA PRO A 524 -8.30 -2.51 23.19
C PRO A 524 -8.28 -3.85 23.93
N ALA A 525 -8.37 -4.97 23.21
CA ALA A 525 -8.32 -6.30 23.81
C ALA A 525 -6.96 -6.60 24.46
N LEU A 526 -5.86 -6.19 23.82
CA LEU A 526 -4.50 -6.32 24.35
C LEU A 526 -4.30 -5.46 25.60
N LEU A 527 -4.73 -4.19 25.57
CA LEU A 527 -4.63 -3.30 26.72
C LEU A 527 -5.47 -3.79 27.90
N ALA A 528 -6.68 -4.29 27.65
CA ALA A 528 -7.50 -4.92 28.68
C ALA A 528 -6.83 -6.15 29.28
N ALA A 529 -6.20 -7.01 28.45
CA ALA A 529 -5.42 -8.15 28.95
C ALA A 529 -4.20 -7.71 29.78
N LEU A 530 -3.59 -6.56 29.46
CA LEU A 530 -2.51 -5.94 30.26
C LEU A 530 -3.03 -5.19 31.52
N GLY A 531 -4.32 -5.23 31.82
CA GLY A 531 -4.90 -4.58 33.01
C GLY A 531 -5.19 -3.09 32.84
N GLN A 532 -5.16 -2.59 31.61
CA GLN A 532 -5.49 -1.21 31.23
C GLN A 532 -6.77 -1.20 30.38
N PRO A 533 -7.96 -1.43 30.98
CA PRO A 533 -9.19 -1.54 30.22
C PRO A 533 -9.48 -0.22 29.49
N VAL A 534 -9.72 -0.33 28.20
CA VAL A 534 -10.14 0.79 27.35
C VAL A 534 -11.64 0.67 27.14
N ALA A 535 -12.37 1.78 27.25
CA ALA A 535 -13.78 1.78 26.92
C ALA A 535 -13.99 1.26 25.49
N PRO A 536 -14.95 0.35 25.27
CA PRO A 536 -15.24 -0.15 23.93
C PRO A 536 -15.58 1.00 22.99
N VAL A 537 -15.18 0.86 21.72
CA VAL A 537 -15.56 1.81 20.69
C VAL A 537 -17.08 1.83 20.62
N ALA A 538 -17.71 2.99 20.74
CA ALA A 538 -19.11 3.12 20.37
C ALA A 538 -19.21 2.78 18.88
N THR A 539 -19.81 1.63 18.55
CA THR A 539 -20.25 1.35 17.19
C THR A 539 -21.18 2.50 16.80
N PRO A 540 -20.86 3.27 15.75
CA PRO A 540 -21.70 4.40 15.37
C PRO A 540 -23.10 3.89 15.14
N ALA A 541 -24.05 4.49 15.87
CA ALA A 541 -25.46 4.17 15.73
C ALA A 541 -25.85 4.41 14.27
N SER A 542 -26.06 3.31 13.55
CA SER A 542 -26.49 3.22 12.15
C SER A 542 -25.73 4.10 11.15
N TYR A 543 -24.65 3.56 10.57
CA TYR A 543 -24.25 4.00 9.23
C TYR A 543 -25.38 3.69 8.23
N PRO A 544 -25.71 4.60 7.30
CA PRO A 544 -26.59 4.26 6.18
C PRO A 544 -26.12 2.99 5.46
N PRO A 545 -27.01 2.15 4.93
CA PRO A 545 -26.61 0.96 4.18
C PRO A 545 -25.64 1.35 3.04
N PRO A 546 -24.60 0.54 2.76
CA PRO A 546 -23.71 0.84 1.65
C PRO A 546 -24.53 0.76 0.36
N TYR A 547 -24.30 1.69 -0.54
CA TYR A 547 -25.03 1.80 -1.79
C TYR A 547 -24.07 1.77 -2.97
N SER A 548 -24.42 1.04 -4.01
CA SER A 548 -23.80 1.05 -5.33
C SER A 548 -24.90 1.27 -6.36
N GLU A 549 -24.55 1.84 -7.51
CA GLU A 549 -25.48 1.76 -8.64
C GLU A 549 -25.61 0.29 -9.07
N PRO A 550 -26.84 -0.21 -9.28
CA PRO A 550 -27.04 -1.55 -9.80
C PRO A 550 -26.27 -1.70 -11.12
N PRO A 551 -25.57 -2.84 -11.34
CA PRO A 551 -24.99 -3.09 -12.65
C PRO A 551 -26.10 -3.04 -13.71
N PRO A 552 -25.86 -2.44 -14.88
CA PRO A 552 -26.84 -2.46 -15.96
C PRO A 552 -27.17 -3.93 -16.30
N ALA A 553 -28.46 -4.25 -16.44
CA ALA A 553 -28.93 -5.62 -16.65
C ALA A 553 -28.21 -6.28 -17.85
N PRO A 554 -27.89 -7.59 -17.80
CA PRO A 554 -27.11 -8.25 -18.84
C PRO A 554 -27.79 -8.11 -20.21
N ALA A 555 -27.15 -7.35 -21.09
CA ALA A 555 -27.72 -6.87 -22.34
C ALA A 555 -27.56 -7.86 -23.52
N GLU A 556 -26.76 -8.91 -23.39
CA GLU A 556 -26.40 -9.77 -24.54
C GLU A 556 -27.60 -10.43 -25.22
N ALA A 557 -28.61 -10.85 -24.45
CA ALA A 557 -29.82 -11.49 -24.99
C ALA A 557 -30.79 -10.48 -25.65
N ARG A 558 -30.57 -9.17 -25.48
CA ARG A 558 -31.46 -8.09 -25.92
C ARG A 558 -30.88 -7.25 -27.05
N VAL A 559 -29.73 -7.67 -27.60
CA VAL A 559 -29.06 -6.99 -28.72
C VAL A 559 -28.85 -7.95 -29.88
N SER A 560 -28.78 -7.41 -31.10
CA SER A 560 -28.39 -8.16 -32.29
C SER A 560 -27.04 -8.88 -32.13
N GLU A 561 -26.85 -9.94 -32.92
CA GLU A 561 -25.63 -10.75 -32.91
C GLU A 561 -24.35 -9.91 -33.13
N ALA A 562 -24.44 -8.87 -33.96
CA ALA A 562 -23.32 -7.97 -34.24
C ALA A 562 -22.83 -7.18 -33.00
N LEU A 563 -23.72 -6.90 -32.05
CA LEU A 563 -23.41 -6.11 -30.85
C LEU A 563 -23.01 -6.97 -29.65
N ARG A 564 -23.32 -8.27 -29.65
CA ARG A 564 -22.98 -9.18 -28.53
C ARG A 564 -21.50 -9.15 -28.14
N PRO A 565 -20.52 -9.15 -29.07
CA PRO A 565 -19.11 -9.03 -28.71
C PRO A 565 -18.79 -7.73 -27.94
N PHE A 566 -19.39 -6.59 -28.33
CA PHE A 566 -19.17 -5.32 -27.64
C PHE A 566 -19.78 -5.32 -26.24
N VAL A 567 -21.00 -5.83 -26.09
CA VAL A 567 -21.64 -5.94 -24.77
C VAL A 567 -20.79 -6.82 -23.85
N ARG A 568 -20.36 -7.99 -24.34
CA ARG A 568 -19.55 -8.94 -23.57
C ARG A 568 -18.20 -8.37 -23.13
N ARG A 569 -17.54 -7.61 -24.01
CA ARG A 569 -16.14 -7.20 -23.85
C ARG A 569 -15.96 -5.77 -23.33
N CYS A 570 -16.91 -4.89 -23.61
CA CYS A 570 -16.85 -3.46 -23.29
C CYS A 570 -17.90 -3.05 -22.26
N GLY A 571 -19.01 -3.80 -22.13
CA GLY A 571 -20.15 -3.44 -21.28
C GLY A 571 -19.80 -3.30 -19.80
N LEU A 572 -18.81 -4.05 -19.31
CA LEU A 572 -18.35 -4.00 -17.92
C LEU A 572 -17.96 -2.59 -17.45
N CYS A 573 -17.42 -1.77 -18.36
CA CYS A 573 -16.96 -0.42 -18.08
C CYS A 573 -17.80 0.66 -18.77
N HIS A 574 -18.31 0.38 -19.97
CA HIS A 574 -18.95 1.38 -20.84
C HIS A 574 -20.49 1.39 -20.77
N ALA A 575 -21.10 0.54 -19.93
CA ALA A 575 -22.55 0.52 -19.73
C ALA A 575 -23.02 1.34 -18.52
N SER A 576 -22.09 1.94 -17.76
CA SER A 576 -22.40 2.77 -16.60
C SER A 576 -22.91 4.17 -17.01
N LYS A 577 -23.42 4.93 -16.04
CA LYS A 577 -23.78 6.35 -16.21
C LYS A 577 -22.60 7.30 -15.97
N GLU A 578 -21.40 6.76 -15.75
CA GLU A 578 -20.20 7.56 -15.51
C GLU A 578 -19.90 8.45 -16.71
N ARG A 579 -19.41 9.67 -16.46
CA ARG A 579 -18.98 10.58 -17.53
C ARG A 579 -17.77 10.03 -18.28
N PHE A 580 -16.90 9.31 -17.55
CA PHE A 580 -15.72 8.64 -18.08
C PHE A 580 -15.60 7.24 -17.46
N PRO A 581 -15.33 6.19 -18.27
CA PRO A 581 -15.16 6.23 -19.73
C PRO A 581 -16.50 6.51 -20.46
N PRO A 582 -16.48 6.91 -21.75
CA PRO A 582 -17.72 7.25 -22.46
C PRO A 582 -18.74 6.11 -22.43
N PRO A 583 -20.01 6.36 -22.06
CA PRO A 583 -21.01 5.31 -21.81
C PRO A 583 -21.66 4.79 -23.11
N PHE A 584 -20.83 4.39 -24.09
CA PHE A 584 -21.33 3.98 -25.41
C PHE A 584 -22.03 2.62 -25.42
N MET A 585 -21.98 1.86 -24.31
CA MET A 585 -22.70 0.59 -24.13
C MET A 585 -23.94 0.74 -23.22
N ALA A 586 -24.29 1.95 -22.82
CA ALA A 586 -25.50 2.21 -22.02
C ALA A 586 -26.75 2.30 -22.91
N GLY A 587 -27.93 1.98 -22.37
CA GLY A 587 -29.23 2.14 -23.04
C GLY A 587 -29.72 0.90 -23.79
N ASP A 588 -30.69 1.09 -24.69
CA ASP A 588 -31.20 0.06 -25.59
C ASP A 588 -30.30 -0.11 -26.83
N GLU A 589 -30.64 -1.07 -27.70
CA GLU A 589 -29.86 -1.39 -28.89
C GLU A 589 -29.70 -0.20 -29.85
N ALA A 590 -30.74 0.61 -30.04
CA ALA A 590 -30.68 1.79 -30.90
C ALA A 590 -29.70 2.83 -30.33
N ALA A 591 -29.77 3.10 -29.02
CA ALA A 591 -28.86 4.01 -28.34
C ALA A 591 -27.41 3.52 -28.37
N ILE A 592 -27.19 2.22 -28.14
CA ILE A 592 -25.87 1.60 -28.25
C ILE A 592 -25.31 1.76 -29.67
N SER A 593 -26.10 1.44 -30.69
CA SER A 593 -25.68 1.54 -32.10
C SER A 593 -25.30 2.96 -32.49
N ALA A 594 -26.13 3.95 -32.12
CA ALA A 594 -25.86 5.36 -32.41
C ALA A 594 -24.56 5.85 -31.72
N ARG A 595 -24.35 5.50 -30.45
CA ARG A 595 -23.16 5.89 -29.69
C ARG A 595 -21.89 5.18 -30.18
N LEU A 596 -22.00 3.91 -30.56
CA LEU A 596 -20.93 3.17 -31.21
C LEU A 596 -20.55 3.84 -32.54
N GLY A 597 -21.56 4.24 -33.31
CA GLY A 597 -21.42 5.08 -34.50
C GLY A 597 -20.60 6.34 -34.24
N GLY A 598 -20.94 7.13 -33.22
CA GLY A 598 -20.19 8.34 -32.86
C GLY A 598 -18.76 8.10 -32.35
N CYS A 599 -18.46 6.90 -31.83
CA CYS A 599 -17.13 6.55 -31.29
C CYS A 599 -16.28 5.67 -32.23
N ALA A 600 -16.80 5.32 -33.41
CA ALA A 600 -16.25 4.28 -34.29
C ALA A 600 -14.75 4.44 -34.57
N GLU A 601 -14.27 5.65 -34.93
CA GLU A 601 -12.86 5.90 -35.22
C GLU A 601 -11.94 5.61 -34.02
N ARG A 602 -12.31 6.11 -32.83
CA ARG A 602 -11.55 5.90 -31.60
C ARG A 602 -11.54 4.42 -31.22
N ILE A 603 -12.66 3.74 -31.40
CA ILE A 603 -12.79 2.31 -31.13
C ILE A 603 -11.93 1.51 -32.12
N ALA A 604 -12.04 1.77 -33.42
CA ALA A 604 -11.22 1.13 -34.45
C ALA A 604 -9.73 1.26 -34.13
N TYR A 605 -9.30 2.46 -33.77
CA TYR A 605 -7.91 2.73 -33.41
C TYR A 605 -7.45 1.92 -32.18
N ARG A 606 -8.24 1.89 -31.10
CA ARG A 606 -7.89 1.11 -29.88
C ARG A 606 -7.98 -0.41 -30.12
N LEU A 607 -8.89 -0.88 -30.99
CA LEU A 607 -8.96 -2.30 -31.39
C LEU A 607 -7.75 -2.69 -32.26
N ALA A 608 -7.26 -1.81 -33.13
CA ALA A 608 -6.11 -2.06 -33.99
C ALA A 608 -4.82 -2.29 -33.21
N MET A 609 -4.68 -1.68 -32.02
CA MET A 609 -3.51 -1.87 -31.15
C MET A 609 -3.28 -3.33 -30.71
N TRP A 610 -4.29 -4.19 -30.79
CA TRP A 610 -4.12 -5.63 -30.57
C TRP A 610 -3.23 -6.31 -31.61
N SER A 611 -3.11 -5.73 -32.82
CA SER A 611 -2.22 -6.22 -33.88
C SER A 611 -0.84 -5.57 -33.86
N VAL A 612 -0.60 -4.62 -32.95
CA VAL A 612 0.69 -3.93 -32.80
C VAL A 612 1.48 -4.58 -31.66
N PRO A 613 2.78 -4.91 -31.84
CA PRO A 613 3.63 -5.40 -30.76
C PRO A 613 3.64 -4.45 -29.57
N ALA A 614 3.66 -4.99 -28.35
CA ALA A 614 3.48 -4.19 -27.13
C ALA A 614 4.41 -2.97 -27.01
N ALA A 615 5.68 -3.13 -27.38
CA ALA A 615 6.69 -2.06 -27.35
C ALA A 615 6.48 -0.95 -28.40
N ALA A 616 5.74 -1.22 -29.48
CA ALA A 616 5.49 -0.28 -30.57
C ALA A 616 4.11 0.38 -30.49
N ARG A 617 3.31 0.06 -29.47
CA ARG A 617 1.96 0.62 -29.32
C ARG A 617 2.03 2.09 -28.97
N SER A 618 1.37 2.92 -29.76
CA SER A 618 1.10 4.31 -29.42
C SER A 618 0.08 4.44 -28.28
N LYS A 619 -0.89 3.52 -28.20
CA LYS A 619 -1.94 3.46 -27.17
C LYS A 619 -2.16 2.03 -26.65
N THR A 620 -2.62 1.91 -25.41
CA THR A 620 -3.03 0.61 -24.84
C THR A 620 -4.22 0.05 -25.63
N PRO A 621 -4.26 -1.26 -25.95
CA PRO A 621 -5.38 -1.80 -26.68
C PRO A 621 -6.67 -1.81 -25.84
N MET A 622 -7.82 -1.77 -26.51
CA MET A 622 -9.13 -1.95 -25.86
C MET A 622 -9.81 -3.22 -26.36
N PRO A 623 -10.56 -3.96 -25.52
CA PRO A 623 -10.60 -3.83 -24.06
C PRO A 623 -9.20 -4.00 -23.43
N PRO A 624 -8.94 -3.47 -22.24
CA PRO A 624 -7.63 -3.58 -21.60
C PRO A 624 -7.28 -5.05 -21.31
N ALA A 625 -6.01 -5.42 -21.52
CA ALA A 625 -5.54 -6.79 -21.26
C ALA A 625 -5.81 -7.25 -19.81
N ALA A 626 -5.77 -6.31 -18.85
CA ALA A 626 -5.99 -6.59 -17.43
C ALA A 626 -7.38 -7.17 -17.09
N VAL A 627 -8.42 -6.84 -17.89
CA VAL A 627 -9.81 -7.27 -17.62
C VAL A 627 -10.26 -8.42 -18.52
N LEU A 628 -9.40 -8.88 -19.44
CA LEU A 628 -9.74 -9.96 -20.36
C LEU A 628 -9.48 -11.32 -19.71
N PRO A 629 -10.47 -12.23 -19.69
CA PRO A 629 -10.33 -13.53 -19.02
C PRO A 629 -9.32 -14.45 -19.72
N ASP A 630 -9.05 -14.23 -21.01
CA ASP A 630 -8.16 -15.04 -21.83
C ASP A 630 -7.03 -14.19 -22.43
N ALA A 631 -5.80 -14.71 -22.33
CA ALA A 631 -4.61 -14.11 -22.93
C ALA A 631 -4.64 -14.12 -24.48
N ARG A 632 -5.48 -14.97 -25.09
CA ARG A 632 -5.62 -15.12 -26.56
C ARG A 632 -6.69 -14.23 -27.18
N PHE A 633 -7.14 -13.17 -26.50
CA PHE A 633 -8.13 -12.25 -27.07
C PHE A 633 -7.72 -11.67 -28.45
N ALA A 634 -6.42 -11.49 -28.69
CA ALA A 634 -5.88 -11.05 -29.98
C ALA A 634 -6.25 -11.98 -31.16
N GLU A 635 -6.51 -13.26 -30.89
CA GLU A 635 -6.88 -14.29 -31.86
C GLU A 635 -8.39 -14.60 -31.83
N SER A 636 -9.16 -13.90 -30.99
CA SER A 636 -10.56 -14.22 -30.74
C SER A 636 -11.49 -13.83 -31.89
N THR A 637 -12.56 -14.62 -32.06
CA THR A 637 -13.65 -14.32 -32.99
C THR A 637 -14.38 -13.02 -32.61
N ASP A 638 -14.47 -12.70 -31.31
CA ASP A 638 -15.02 -11.44 -30.81
C ASP A 638 -14.22 -10.23 -31.36
N LEU A 639 -12.88 -10.24 -31.29
CA LEU A 639 -12.06 -9.15 -31.83
C LEU A 639 -12.24 -8.99 -33.35
N ALA A 640 -12.25 -10.10 -34.09
CA ALA A 640 -12.47 -10.08 -35.53
C ALA A 640 -13.85 -9.52 -35.89
N ALA A 641 -14.90 -9.92 -35.17
CA ALA A 641 -16.26 -9.42 -35.36
C ALA A 641 -16.37 -7.93 -35.04
N MET A 642 -15.79 -7.47 -33.93
CA MET A 642 -15.82 -6.06 -33.55
C MET A 642 -15.10 -5.17 -34.59
N ARG A 643 -13.96 -5.62 -35.12
CA ARG A 643 -13.22 -4.88 -36.16
C ARG A 643 -14.02 -4.75 -37.45
N ARG A 644 -14.65 -5.85 -37.91
CA ARG A 644 -15.53 -5.82 -39.08
C ARG A 644 -16.68 -4.84 -38.88
N HIS A 645 -17.41 -4.97 -37.78
CA HIS A 645 -18.56 -4.12 -37.50
C HIS A 645 -18.22 -2.61 -37.46
N VAL A 646 -17.10 -2.23 -36.82
CA VAL A 646 -16.67 -0.83 -36.80
C VAL A 646 -16.19 -0.36 -38.19
N SER A 647 -15.56 -1.23 -38.97
CA SER A 647 -15.19 -0.92 -40.35
C SER A 647 -16.43 -0.66 -41.22
N ASP A 648 -17.48 -1.46 -41.06
CA ASP A 648 -18.74 -1.30 -41.79
C ASP A 648 -19.41 0.03 -41.43
N ILE A 649 -19.43 0.39 -40.15
CA ILE A 649 -19.91 1.71 -39.68
C ILE A 649 -19.14 2.84 -40.36
N LEU A 650 -17.81 2.75 -40.42
CA LEU A 650 -16.97 3.80 -41.00
C LEU A 650 -17.15 3.89 -42.52
N ALA A 651 -17.31 2.76 -43.21
CA ALA A 651 -17.53 2.72 -44.65
C ALA A 651 -18.91 3.26 -45.05
N ALA A 652 -19.92 3.11 -44.19
CA ALA A 652 -21.27 3.62 -44.41
C ALA A 652 -21.43 5.12 -44.12
N ARG A 653 -20.42 5.80 -43.58
CA ARG A 653 -20.50 7.24 -43.33
C ARG A 653 -20.45 8.01 -44.66
N PRO A 654 -21.36 8.97 -44.88
CA PRO A 654 -21.23 9.87 -46.02
C PRO A 654 -19.88 10.59 -45.93
N ALA A 655 -19.22 10.76 -47.08
CA ALA A 655 -17.97 11.53 -47.16
C ALA A 655 -18.19 12.90 -46.51
N PRO A 656 -17.20 13.43 -45.76
CA PRO A 656 -17.33 14.77 -45.21
C PRO A 656 -17.63 15.74 -46.35
N LEU A 657 -18.73 16.49 -46.21
CA LEU A 657 -19.02 17.60 -47.13
C LEU A 657 -17.79 18.49 -47.14
N SER A 658 -17.23 18.70 -48.33
CA SER A 658 -16.08 19.58 -48.51
C SER A 658 -16.42 20.95 -47.92
N PRO A 659 -15.50 21.59 -47.16
CA PRO A 659 -15.72 22.95 -46.72
C PRO A 659 -15.68 23.85 -47.97
N GLU A 660 -16.84 24.40 -48.34
CA GLU A 660 -16.92 25.59 -49.21
C GLU A 660 -16.63 26.85 -48.40
#